data_AF-A0AA95MQF5-F1
#
_entry.id   AF-A0AA95MQF5-F1
#
_cell.length_a   1.000
_cell.length_b   1.000
_cell.length_c   1.000
_cell.angle_alpha   90.00
_cell.angle_beta   90.00
_cell.angle_gamma   90.00
#
_symmetry.space_group_name_H-M   'P 1'
#
loop_
_entity.id
_entity.type
_entity.pdbx_description
1 polymer ?
#
loop_
_entity_poly.entity_id
_entity_poly.type
_entity_poly.pdbx_seq_one_letter_code
_entity_poly.pdbx_strand_id
1 'polypeptide(L)'
;MKLRTKFAALSTTILLAMSSTSAFAADPGLDKMPGHMDPQSWVNPENMTWNDYKPVPGINWSTDNIQPEIGLKGALILVDFPDQDFILTKPKGSDPAGNPQINAISREDLPEFWKNYLNVPSEMNHYQTIDGFWKENSYGKWGVTFDSYGVYRLSKNEFEYGLDSFNSGYLPKQYKVGNLFNDGLQAAANDILASGKDYDFAFIVHAGYDESTIWQELGEMMFPNKEAIPEAFGPKGLPGFEDMPNWTSTRYVPWTSWLAGKSIWSAMSSSTLNGKKINLSIQGESDGMSVFAHEFGHVKGLGDNYNNAALDPRTYSGYWETMSRGAFNGPGGTHTRWMIPASQGSTMPAPHMLRNKMKQGFLSNNEILQLNNNDLKVSGPLFADIIGREIPVGSKYGRTGLHGINISMTDATPTNYLTGDWRNDMPSRAVYNNYTIEVVDRVGADSFAADSGVLIAKTKNAESAPFIWVVDSHPENITLKDFTRPDGTTAMVTKGDPRQALDALFHAGNGGTLVSGKFDGSIGKDTVVSEYIDPYNKLHFYILGKSKDADGALHYQVAVRNTDGAGAYKRGVNVSASTVQPAVEGKVAVYHFNVTNTGEAKDLIRVNASAGADWTVQLDHNVLAVEPGKTVDVPVYVKIPKGKTAPANLTFTATSETDAKQSVTETNVLPSSLSATGLSFVIDSFDKAGAFKAGAAQALKIHLAGVAQFEKTGSADKVVKQMNGFKVLLDQNKNTNAISEKAYNSLKANVDAMIQVWQ
;
A
#
# COMPACT_ATOMS: atom_id res chain seq x y z
N MET A 1 67.07 -40.05 -40.83
CA MET A 1 67.78 -39.04 -41.66
C MET A 1 67.08 -37.70 -41.45
N LYS A 2 67.86 -36.64 -41.16
CA LYS A 2 67.47 -35.27 -40.75
C LYS A 2 66.39 -34.66 -41.68
N LEU A 3 65.46 -33.81 -41.25
CA LEU A 3 65.66 -32.42 -40.80
C LEU A 3 64.42 -31.90 -40.03
N ARG A 4 64.68 -31.05 -39.03
CA ARG A 4 63.72 -30.16 -38.36
C ARG A 4 63.51 -28.90 -39.22
N THR A 5 62.27 -28.43 -39.36
CA THR A 5 61.95 -27.09 -39.88
C THR A 5 61.02 -26.38 -38.90
N LYS A 6 61.50 -25.24 -38.38
CA LYS A 6 60.74 -24.27 -37.57
C LYS A 6 59.98 -23.35 -38.53
N PHE A 7 58.68 -23.13 -38.30
CA PHE A 7 57.94 -22.02 -38.90
C PHE A 7 57.90 -20.85 -37.92
N ALA A 8 58.29 -19.67 -38.40
CA ALA A 8 58.23 -18.40 -37.69
C ALA A 8 56.82 -17.81 -37.80
N ALA A 9 56.24 -17.39 -36.67
CA ALA A 9 55.00 -16.64 -36.62
C ALA A 9 55.30 -15.13 -36.74
N LEU A 10 54.68 -14.48 -37.72
CA LEU A 10 54.72 -13.04 -37.94
C LEU A 10 53.62 -12.40 -37.07
N SER A 11 54.00 -11.65 -36.03
CA SER A 11 53.06 -10.89 -35.20
C SER A 11 52.76 -9.54 -35.85
N THR A 12 51.51 -9.32 -36.25
CA THR A 12 50.98 -8.04 -36.72
C THR A 12 50.58 -7.19 -35.51
N THR A 13 51.36 -6.15 -35.21
CA THR A 13 51.04 -5.19 -34.14
C THR A 13 49.98 -4.20 -34.62
N ILE A 14 48.75 -4.32 -34.11
CA ILE A 14 47.70 -3.32 -34.26
C ILE A 14 47.95 -2.22 -33.22
N LEU A 15 48.32 -1.01 -33.66
CA LEU A 15 48.33 0.19 -32.81
C LEU A 15 46.87 0.61 -32.57
N LEU A 16 46.34 0.35 -31.37
CA LEU A 16 45.14 1.02 -30.88
C LEU A 16 45.52 2.46 -30.52
N ALA A 17 45.03 3.43 -31.29
CA ALA A 17 45.02 4.82 -30.90
C ALA A 17 44.03 4.98 -29.73
N MET A 18 44.53 5.09 -28.50
CA MET A 18 43.73 5.52 -27.35
C MET A 18 43.47 7.02 -27.48
N SER A 19 42.29 7.38 -28.00
CA SER A 19 41.73 8.71 -27.81
C SER A 19 41.38 8.85 -26.32
N SER A 20 42.30 9.46 -25.56
CA SER A 20 42.03 9.95 -24.22
C SER A 20 40.97 11.05 -24.30
N THR A 21 39.70 10.69 -24.10
CA THR A 21 38.68 11.67 -23.75
C THR A 21 39.09 12.26 -22.41
N SER A 22 39.59 13.50 -22.42
CA SER A 22 39.72 14.32 -21.22
C SER A 22 38.33 14.47 -20.61
N ALA A 23 38.01 13.61 -19.64
CA ALA A 23 36.82 13.76 -18.82
C ALA A 23 37.00 15.06 -18.03
N PHE A 24 36.30 16.11 -18.42
CA PHE A 24 36.16 17.30 -17.58
C PHE A 24 35.53 16.86 -16.27
N ALA A 25 36.09 17.32 -15.14
CA ALA A 25 35.50 17.06 -13.84
C ALA A 25 34.07 17.61 -13.81
N ALA A 26 33.14 16.87 -13.22
CA ALA A 26 31.76 17.34 -13.09
C ALA A 26 31.72 18.54 -12.12
N ASP A 27 30.98 19.59 -12.50
CA ASP A 27 30.78 20.76 -11.64
C ASP A 27 30.20 20.36 -10.26
N PRO A 28 30.65 20.98 -9.14
CA PRO A 28 30.18 20.67 -7.80
C PRO A 28 28.66 20.78 -7.60
N GLY A 29 28.08 19.79 -6.91
CA GLY A 29 26.67 19.75 -6.51
C GLY A 29 25.84 18.67 -7.22
N LEU A 30 24.68 18.35 -6.65
CA LEU A 30 23.73 17.42 -7.27
C LEU A 30 22.95 18.12 -8.40
N ASP A 31 22.63 17.39 -9.46
CA ASP A 31 21.96 17.97 -10.63
C ASP A 31 20.48 18.28 -10.38
N LYS A 32 19.84 17.60 -9.43
CA LYS A 32 18.43 17.80 -9.05
C LYS A 32 18.23 17.53 -7.56
N MET A 33 17.11 18.05 -7.04
CA MET A 33 16.64 17.69 -5.70
C MET A 33 16.40 16.17 -5.61
N PRO A 34 16.67 15.54 -4.46
CA PRO A 34 16.28 14.16 -4.25
C PRO A 34 14.75 14.01 -4.33
N GLY A 35 14.28 12.83 -4.73
CA GLY A 35 12.87 12.49 -4.58
C GLY A 35 12.49 12.30 -3.11
N HIS A 36 11.21 12.06 -2.85
CA HIS A 36 10.78 11.58 -1.54
C HIS A 36 11.46 10.25 -1.22
N MET A 37 11.81 10.01 0.06
CA MET A 37 12.38 8.74 0.51
C MET A 37 11.43 7.57 0.26
N ASP A 38 10.13 7.82 0.47
CA ASP A 38 9.06 6.87 0.23
C ASP A 38 7.95 7.57 -0.55
N PRO A 39 8.07 7.64 -1.89
CA PRO A 39 7.03 8.24 -2.71
C PRO A 39 5.78 7.35 -2.69
N GLN A 40 4.63 7.98 -2.90
CA GLN A 40 3.38 7.26 -3.15
C GLN A 40 3.51 6.36 -4.38
N SER A 41 3.01 5.13 -4.30
CA SER A 41 3.24 4.10 -5.33
C SER A 41 2.01 3.28 -5.71
N TRP A 42 0.82 3.79 -5.39
CA TRP A 42 -0.41 3.06 -5.67
C TRP A 42 -0.66 2.85 -7.16
N VAL A 43 -1.33 1.74 -7.46
CA VAL A 43 -1.75 1.33 -8.80
C VAL A 43 -3.16 0.74 -8.74
N ASN A 44 -3.93 0.94 -9.80
CA ASN A 44 -5.23 0.30 -9.95
C ASN A 44 -5.03 -1.20 -10.29
N PRO A 45 -5.64 -2.15 -9.53
CA PRO A 45 -5.58 -3.59 -9.84
C PRO A 45 -6.00 -3.96 -11.27
N GLU A 46 -6.84 -3.15 -11.91
CA GLU A 46 -7.21 -3.33 -13.34
C GLU A 46 -6.01 -3.28 -14.29
N ASN A 47 -4.95 -2.57 -13.91
CA ASN A 47 -3.73 -2.46 -14.70
C ASN A 47 -2.68 -3.52 -14.34
N MET A 48 -2.96 -4.39 -13.37
CA MET A 48 -2.06 -5.46 -12.95
C MET A 48 -2.29 -6.74 -13.76
N THR A 49 -1.23 -7.53 -13.88
CA THR A 49 -1.19 -8.84 -14.54
C THR A 49 -0.56 -9.87 -13.61
N TRP A 50 -0.62 -11.15 -13.97
CA TRP A 50 0.09 -12.19 -13.19
C TRP A 50 1.61 -11.98 -13.08
N ASN A 51 2.23 -11.13 -13.91
CA ASN A 51 3.63 -10.74 -13.76
C ASN A 51 3.90 -9.86 -12.53
N ASP A 52 2.85 -9.26 -11.96
CA ASP A 52 2.93 -8.45 -10.74
C ASP A 52 2.91 -9.30 -9.47
N TYR A 53 2.60 -10.60 -9.57
CA TYR A 53 2.68 -11.52 -8.44
C TYR A 53 4.12 -11.64 -7.93
N LYS A 54 4.29 -11.44 -6.62
CA LYS A 54 5.58 -11.61 -5.94
C LYS A 54 5.38 -12.58 -4.77
N PRO A 55 6.15 -13.66 -4.66
CA PRO A 55 6.02 -14.58 -3.54
C PRO A 55 6.44 -13.91 -2.22
N VAL A 56 5.98 -14.46 -1.10
CA VAL A 56 6.44 -14.05 0.23
C VAL A 56 7.93 -14.37 0.38
N PRO A 57 8.77 -13.41 0.81
CA PRO A 57 10.19 -13.65 1.07
C PRO A 57 10.48 -14.82 2.02
N GLY A 58 11.23 -15.80 1.52
CA GLY A 58 11.76 -16.92 2.30
C GLY A 58 10.78 -18.07 2.56
N ILE A 59 9.59 -18.06 1.95
CA ILE A 59 8.59 -19.12 2.13
C ILE A 59 7.71 -19.28 0.89
N ASN A 60 7.39 -20.51 0.52
CA ASN A 60 6.45 -20.84 -0.54
C ASN A 60 5.31 -21.70 0.01
N TRP A 61 4.17 -21.07 0.28
CA TRP A 61 3.00 -21.74 0.85
C TRP A 61 2.39 -22.82 -0.03
N SER A 62 2.65 -22.80 -1.34
CA SER A 62 2.13 -23.78 -2.30
C SER A 62 2.98 -25.03 -2.41
N THR A 63 4.29 -24.96 -2.15
CA THR A 63 5.22 -26.09 -2.35
C THR A 63 5.94 -26.53 -1.09
N ASP A 64 6.12 -25.65 -0.11
CA ASP A 64 6.77 -26.01 1.13
C ASP A 64 5.85 -26.95 1.92
N ASN A 65 6.41 -28.04 2.46
CA ASN A 65 5.66 -29.01 3.24
C ASN A 65 5.34 -28.46 4.64
N ILE A 66 4.44 -27.48 4.70
CA ILE A 66 3.98 -26.84 5.92
C ILE A 66 2.67 -27.51 6.33
N GLN A 67 2.76 -28.28 7.41
CA GLN A 67 1.59 -28.85 8.05
C GLN A 67 0.87 -27.76 8.85
N PRO A 68 -0.44 -27.53 8.60
CA PRO A 68 -1.20 -26.56 9.36
C PRO A 68 -1.42 -27.05 10.80
N GLU A 69 -1.53 -26.14 11.76
CA GLU A 69 -1.90 -26.49 13.14
C GLU A 69 -3.33 -27.03 13.22
N ILE A 70 -4.24 -26.50 12.39
CA ILE A 70 -5.64 -26.88 12.26
C ILE A 70 -5.92 -27.13 10.77
N GLY A 71 -6.19 -28.40 10.44
CA GLY A 71 -6.70 -28.78 9.12
C GLY A 71 -8.22 -28.70 9.11
N LEU A 72 -8.77 -27.88 8.23
CA LEU A 72 -10.20 -27.68 8.04
C LEU A 72 -10.65 -28.42 6.78
N LYS A 73 -11.77 -29.11 6.87
CA LYS A 73 -12.27 -29.97 5.81
C LYS A 73 -13.64 -29.54 5.31
N GLY A 74 -13.73 -29.20 4.04
CA GLY A 74 -14.97 -28.81 3.38
C GLY A 74 -15.50 -29.89 2.42
N ALA A 75 -16.81 -29.88 2.20
CA ALA A 75 -17.45 -30.62 1.11
C ALA A 75 -17.84 -29.65 -0.02
N LEU A 76 -17.39 -29.91 -1.25
CA LEU A 76 -17.84 -29.21 -2.46
C LEU A 76 -18.98 -29.99 -3.09
N ILE A 77 -20.17 -29.42 -3.12
CA ILE A 77 -21.39 -30.04 -3.65
C ILE A 77 -21.74 -29.34 -4.96
N LEU A 78 -21.60 -30.05 -6.08
CA LEU A 78 -21.88 -29.48 -7.40
C LEU A 78 -23.33 -29.76 -7.79
N VAL A 79 -24.06 -28.71 -8.17
CA VAL A 79 -25.47 -28.80 -8.57
C VAL A 79 -25.75 -28.10 -9.89
N ASP A 80 -26.56 -28.72 -10.74
CA ASP A 80 -27.08 -28.12 -11.98
C ASP A 80 -28.61 -28.12 -12.00
N PHE A 81 -29.19 -27.40 -12.96
CA PHE A 81 -30.62 -27.12 -13.01
C PHE A 81 -31.24 -27.61 -14.33
N PRO A 82 -32.56 -27.85 -14.41
CA PRO A 82 -33.21 -28.26 -15.66
C PRO A 82 -32.98 -27.30 -16.83
N ASP A 83 -32.85 -26.01 -16.56
CA ASP A 83 -32.64 -24.94 -17.54
C ASP A 83 -31.18 -24.45 -17.66
N GLN A 84 -30.29 -24.92 -16.79
CA GLN A 84 -28.90 -24.46 -16.74
C GLN A 84 -27.95 -25.62 -16.38
N ASP A 85 -27.29 -26.15 -17.42
CA ASP A 85 -26.11 -27.00 -17.27
C ASP A 85 -24.88 -26.15 -16.91
N PHE A 86 -23.85 -26.78 -16.34
CA PHE A 86 -22.58 -26.12 -16.07
C PHE A 86 -22.01 -25.51 -17.35
N ILE A 87 -21.69 -24.22 -17.35
CA ILE A 87 -21.09 -23.50 -18.48
C ILE A 87 -19.74 -24.12 -18.85
N LEU A 88 -18.98 -24.61 -17.86
CA LEU A 88 -17.73 -25.37 -18.07
C LEU A 88 -17.87 -26.62 -18.94
N THR A 89 -19.09 -27.16 -19.11
CA THR A 89 -19.34 -28.33 -19.98
C THR A 89 -19.56 -27.97 -21.45
N LYS A 90 -19.72 -26.68 -21.74
CA LYS A 90 -20.01 -26.18 -23.09
C LYS A 90 -18.71 -25.89 -23.86
N PRO A 91 -18.75 -25.85 -25.21
CA PRO A 91 -17.59 -25.45 -26.00
C PRO A 91 -17.06 -24.07 -25.58
N LYS A 92 -15.74 -23.90 -25.59
CA LYS A 92 -15.08 -22.63 -25.25
C LYS A 92 -15.73 -21.44 -25.99
N GLY A 93 -16.10 -20.41 -25.24
CA GLY A 93 -16.69 -19.17 -25.78
C GLY A 93 -18.10 -19.31 -26.36
N SER A 94 -18.81 -20.39 -26.10
CA SER A 94 -20.16 -20.63 -26.65
C SER A 94 -21.30 -19.98 -25.86
N ASP A 95 -21.08 -19.63 -24.59
CA ASP A 95 -22.01 -18.86 -23.80
C ASP A 95 -22.14 -17.42 -24.34
N PRO A 96 -23.31 -16.75 -24.24
CA PRO A 96 -23.48 -15.38 -24.73
C PRO A 96 -22.49 -14.36 -24.18
N ALA A 97 -21.94 -14.58 -22.97
CA ALA A 97 -20.89 -13.72 -22.40
C ALA A 97 -19.46 -14.09 -22.88
N GLY A 98 -19.31 -15.11 -23.74
CA GLY A 98 -18.02 -15.59 -24.23
C GLY A 98 -17.31 -16.58 -23.30
N ASN A 99 -18.06 -17.26 -22.43
CA ASN A 99 -17.57 -18.33 -21.55
C ASN A 99 -17.89 -19.74 -22.12
N PRO A 100 -17.26 -20.81 -21.60
CA PRO A 100 -16.11 -20.79 -20.69
C PRO A 100 -14.84 -20.30 -21.40
N GLN A 101 -13.83 -19.89 -20.62
CA GLN A 101 -12.51 -19.45 -21.09
C GLN A 101 -11.57 -20.61 -21.42
N ILE A 102 -11.94 -21.83 -21.05
CA ILE A 102 -11.19 -23.06 -21.27
C ILE A 102 -11.97 -24.05 -22.14
N ASN A 103 -11.33 -25.13 -22.55
CA ASN A 103 -12.01 -26.22 -23.25
C ASN A 103 -13.01 -26.91 -22.33
N ALA A 104 -14.06 -27.48 -22.93
CA ALA A 104 -15.13 -28.15 -22.22
C ALA A 104 -14.62 -29.26 -21.29
N ILE A 105 -15.22 -29.36 -20.11
CA ILE A 105 -14.99 -30.41 -19.11
C ILE A 105 -16.20 -31.33 -19.13
N SER A 106 -15.98 -32.64 -19.09
CA SER A 106 -17.08 -33.60 -19.01
C SER A 106 -17.88 -33.39 -17.71
N ARG A 107 -19.17 -33.72 -17.72
CA ARG A 107 -20.03 -33.50 -16.54
C ARG A 107 -19.56 -34.36 -15.35
N GLU A 108 -19.03 -35.53 -15.62
CA GLU A 108 -18.48 -36.48 -14.64
C GLU A 108 -17.15 -36.03 -14.03
N ASP A 109 -16.34 -35.23 -14.75
CA ASP A 109 -15.05 -34.75 -14.26
C ASP A 109 -15.15 -33.43 -13.47
N LEU A 110 -16.29 -32.73 -13.52
CA LEU A 110 -16.48 -31.44 -12.85
C LEU A 110 -16.20 -31.44 -11.33
N PRO A 111 -16.63 -32.44 -10.53
CA PRO A 111 -16.34 -32.45 -9.09
C PRO A 111 -14.84 -32.51 -8.81
N GLU A 112 -14.10 -33.32 -9.55
CA GLU A 112 -12.65 -33.44 -9.38
C GLU A 112 -11.93 -32.20 -9.92
N PHE A 113 -12.43 -31.61 -11.02
CA PHE A 113 -11.95 -30.33 -11.52
C PHE A 113 -12.02 -29.23 -10.46
N TRP A 114 -13.21 -28.98 -9.87
CA TRP A 114 -13.39 -27.89 -8.90
C TRP A 114 -12.56 -28.10 -7.62
N LYS A 115 -12.48 -29.35 -7.15
CA LYS A 115 -11.59 -29.70 -6.04
C LYS A 115 -10.14 -29.38 -6.36
N ASN A 116 -9.64 -29.78 -7.53
CA ASN A 116 -8.25 -29.53 -7.91
C ASN A 116 -7.99 -28.06 -8.20
N TYR A 117 -8.94 -27.36 -8.83
CA TYR A 117 -8.86 -25.94 -9.09
C TYR A 117 -8.68 -25.13 -7.81
N LEU A 118 -9.36 -25.52 -6.71
CA LEU A 118 -9.26 -24.82 -5.42
C LEU A 118 -8.11 -25.30 -4.53
N ASN A 119 -7.70 -26.58 -4.58
CA ASN A 119 -6.73 -27.16 -3.64
C ASN A 119 -5.38 -27.61 -4.21
N VAL A 120 -5.25 -27.77 -5.53
CA VAL A 120 -4.03 -28.32 -6.14
C VAL A 120 -3.30 -27.23 -6.93
N PRO A 121 -2.07 -26.85 -6.53
CA PRO A 121 -1.29 -25.87 -7.28
C PRO A 121 -1.03 -26.34 -8.71
N SER A 122 -1.44 -25.54 -9.70
CA SER A 122 -1.26 -25.85 -11.12
C SER A 122 -1.19 -24.57 -11.96
N GLU A 123 -0.81 -24.68 -13.24
CA GLU A 123 -0.84 -23.53 -14.15
C GLU A 123 -2.25 -22.90 -14.24
N MET A 124 -3.31 -23.70 -14.10
CA MET A 124 -4.71 -23.27 -14.24
C MET A 124 -5.15 -22.27 -13.16
N ASN A 125 -4.66 -22.42 -11.93
CA ASN A 125 -4.93 -21.50 -10.83
C ASN A 125 -3.70 -20.64 -10.48
N HIS A 126 -2.74 -20.54 -11.40
CA HIS A 126 -1.49 -19.80 -11.20
C HIS A 126 -0.74 -20.22 -9.93
N TYR A 127 -0.83 -21.50 -9.58
CA TYR A 127 -0.27 -22.13 -8.38
C TYR A 127 -0.79 -21.53 -7.05
N GLN A 128 -1.91 -20.80 -7.10
CA GLN A 128 -2.59 -20.23 -5.96
C GLN A 128 -3.77 -21.13 -5.59
N THR A 129 -3.89 -21.45 -4.30
CA THR A 129 -4.92 -22.35 -3.80
C THR A 129 -5.50 -21.80 -2.51
N ILE A 130 -6.72 -22.21 -2.18
CA ILE A 130 -7.38 -21.79 -0.95
C ILE A 130 -6.62 -22.28 0.30
N ASP A 131 -5.96 -23.44 0.19
CA ASP A 131 -5.07 -23.97 1.23
C ASP A 131 -3.84 -23.10 1.40
N GLY A 132 -3.17 -22.75 0.30
CA GLY A 132 -2.03 -21.84 0.28
C GLY A 132 -2.38 -20.48 0.88
N PHE A 133 -3.52 -19.90 0.48
CA PHE A 133 -4.02 -18.64 1.04
C PHE A 133 -4.25 -18.71 2.55
N TRP A 134 -4.96 -19.73 3.05
CA TRP A 134 -5.23 -19.82 4.49
C TRP A 134 -4.00 -20.12 5.31
N LYS A 135 -3.07 -20.91 4.78
CA LYS A 135 -1.74 -21.08 5.39
C LYS A 135 -1.00 -19.77 5.44
N GLU A 136 -0.96 -19.00 4.37
CA GLU A 136 -0.30 -17.69 4.34
C GLU A 136 -0.94 -16.71 5.33
N ASN A 137 -2.23 -16.45 5.18
CA ASN A 137 -2.96 -15.45 5.96
C ASN A 137 -2.91 -15.72 7.48
N SER A 138 -2.83 -17.00 7.88
CA SER A 138 -2.77 -17.45 9.27
C SER A 138 -1.37 -17.83 9.77
N TYR A 139 -0.32 -17.63 8.95
CA TYR A 139 1.06 -18.04 9.23
C TYR A 139 1.21 -19.52 9.58
N GLY A 140 0.55 -20.38 8.80
CA GLY A 140 0.62 -21.83 8.88
C GLY A 140 -0.24 -22.42 10.00
N LYS A 141 -1.14 -21.65 10.62
CA LYS A 141 -2.05 -22.17 11.64
C LYS A 141 -3.21 -22.92 11.01
N TRP A 142 -3.75 -22.45 9.91
CA TRP A 142 -4.89 -23.05 9.23
C TRP A 142 -4.48 -23.60 7.87
N GLY A 143 -5.13 -24.68 7.47
CA GLY A 143 -5.12 -25.21 6.10
C GLY A 143 -6.52 -25.71 5.76
N VAL A 144 -6.85 -25.74 4.48
CA VAL A 144 -8.20 -26.05 3.99
C VAL A 144 -8.11 -27.14 2.93
N THR A 145 -8.90 -28.19 3.07
CA THR A 145 -8.98 -29.29 2.11
C THR A 145 -10.41 -29.61 1.74
N PHE A 146 -10.62 -30.06 0.51
CA PHE A 146 -11.93 -30.41 -0.02
C PHE A 146 -12.03 -31.89 -0.43
N ASP A 147 -13.20 -32.45 -0.15
CA ASP A 147 -13.77 -33.53 -0.96
C ASP A 147 -14.89 -32.95 -1.83
N SER A 148 -15.21 -33.60 -2.96
CA SER A 148 -16.23 -33.14 -3.88
C SER A 148 -17.30 -34.20 -4.16
N TYR A 149 -18.50 -33.73 -4.50
CA TYR A 149 -19.72 -34.51 -4.71
C TYR A 149 -20.53 -33.95 -5.88
N GLY A 150 -21.31 -34.81 -6.54
CA GLY A 150 -22.17 -34.45 -7.67
C GLY A 150 -21.57 -34.84 -9.03
N VAL A 151 -22.05 -34.29 -10.14
CA VAL A 151 -23.03 -33.19 -10.25
C VAL A 151 -24.48 -33.68 -10.05
N TYR A 152 -25.23 -33.02 -9.16
CA TYR A 152 -26.64 -33.33 -8.90
C TYR A 152 -27.59 -32.38 -9.65
N ARG A 153 -28.52 -32.96 -10.45
CA ARG A 153 -29.60 -32.19 -11.09
C ARG A 153 -30.71 -31.92 -10.09
N LEU A 154 -30.93 -30.65 -9.76
CA LEU A 154 -32.03 -30.23 -8.91
C LEU A 154 -33.36 -30.24 -9.67
N SER A 155 -34.47 -30.25 -8.93
CA SER A 155 -35.82 -30.35 -9.52
C SER A 155 -36.37 -29.02 -10.04
N LYS A 156 -35.79 -27.89 -9.60
CA LYS A 156 -36.21 -26.54 -9.96
C LYS A 156 -35.19 -25.88 -10.87
N ASN A 157 -35.63 -24.91 -11.65
CA ASN A 157 -34.80 -24.11 -12.55
C ASN A 157 -33.92 -23.14 -11.77
N GLU A 158 -32.78 -22.72 -12.36
CA GLU A 158 -31.86 -21.75 -11.76
C GLU A 158 -32.58 -20.46 -11.41
N PHE A 159 -33.42 -19.95 -12.32
CA PHE A 159 -34.15 -18.71 -12.12
C PHE A 159 -35.13 -18.78 -10.93
N GLU A 160 -35.54 -19.97 -10.48
CA GLU A 160 -36.38 -20.12 -9.27
C GLU A 160 -35.57 -19.92 -7.99
N TYR A 161 -34.24 -19.96 -8.05
CA TYR A 161 -33.34 -19.69 -6.93
C TYR A 161 -32.80 -18.25 -6.95
N GLY A 162 -32.60 -17.66 -8.13
CA GLY A 162 -32.07 -16.29 -8.27
C GLY A 162 -33.15 -15.20 -8.33
N LEU A 163 -34.20 -15.37 -9.15
CA LEU A 163 -35.25 -14.36 -9.27
C LEU A 163 -36.08 -14.33 -7.97
N ASP A 164 -36.39 -13.10 -7.51
CA ASP A 164 -37.09 -12.78 -6.25
C ASP A 164 -36.20 -12.67 -4.99
N SER A 165 -34.86 -12.74 -5.13
CA SER A 165 -33.91 -12.33 -4.09
C SER A 165 -33.76 -10.80 -4.02
N PHE A 166 -33.07 -10.20 -5.00
CA PHE A 166 -32.88 -8.74 -5.13
C PHE A 166 -33.62 -8.16 -6.34
N ASN A 167 -34.37 -9.00 -7.06
CA ASN A 167 -34.96 -8.72 -8.37
C ASN A 167 -36.46 -9.04 -8.32
N SER A 168 -37.16 -8.53 -7.29
CA SER A 168 -38.56 -8.84 -7.03
C SER A 168 -39.47 -8.46 -8.20
N GLY A 169 -40.45 -9.30 -8.51
CA GLY A 169 -41.46 -9.04 -9.55
C GLY A 169 -41.13 -9.57 -10.94
N TYR A 170 -39.98 -10.22 -11.12
CA TYR A 170 -39.57 -10.82 -12.40
C TYR A 170 -39.70 -12.35 -12.43
N LEU A 171 -40.09 -12.99 -11.31
CA LEU A 171 -40.44 -14.41 -11.26
C LEU A 171 -41.93 -14.59 -11.61
N PRO A 172 -42.29 -15.35 -12.66
CA PRO A 172 -43.68 -15.63 -12.97
C PRO A 172 -44.40 -16.40 -11.86
N LYS A 173 -45.68 -16.06 -11.62
CA LYS A 173 -46.46 -16.54 -10.47
C LYS A 173 -46.65 -18.05 -10.37
N GLN A 174 -46.48 -18.79 -11.46
CA GLN A 174 -46.59 -20.24 -11.48
C GLN A 174 -45.36 -20.95 -10.88
N TYR A 175 -44.22 -20.27 -10.79
CA TYR A 175 -43.00 -20.80 -10.19
C TYR A 175 -42.90 -20.48 -8.70
N LYS A 176 -42.07 -21.23 -7.98
CA LYS A 176 -41.89 -21.05 -6.53
C LYS A 176 -40.43 -20.94 -6.17
N VAL A 177 -40.09 -19.87 -5.44
CA VAL A 177 -38.74 -19.63 -4.93
C VAL A 177 -38.15 -20.88 -4.27
N GLY A 178 -36.95 -21.25 -4.69
CA GLY A 178 -36.16 -22.36 -4.19
C GLY A 178 -35.35 -22.00 -2.95
N ASN A 179 -34.88 -23.02 -2.24
CA ASN A 179 -33.92 -22.85 -1.15
C ASN A 179 -32.68 -23.68 -1.46
N LEU A 180 -31.71 -23.05 -2.13
CA LEU A 180 -30.53 -23.74 -2.64
C LEU A 180 -29.70 -24.40 -1.53
N PHE A 181 -29.60 -23.75 -0.36
CA PHE A 181 -28.89 -24.32 0.79
C PHE A 181 -29.46 -25.68 1.20
N ASN A 182 -30.78 -25.79 1.26
CA ASN A 182 -31.44 -27.05 1.61
C ASN A 182 -31.44 -28.03 0.44
N ASP A 183 -31.88 -27.58 -0.74
CA ASP A 183 -32.06 -28.45 -1.90
C ASP A 183 -30.71 -29.07 -2.34
N GLY A 184 -29.65 -28.27 -2.39
CA GLY A 184 -28.30 -28.74 -2.75
C GLY A 184 -27.69 -29.68 -1.70
N LEU A 185 -27.80 -29.35 -0.41
CA LEU A 185 -27.30 -30.22 0.66
C LEU A 185 -28.04 -31.56 0.68
N GLN A 186 -29.36 -31.56 0.52
CA GLN A 186 -30.16 -32.79 0.51
C GLN A 186 -29.88 -33.65 -0.72
N ALA A 187 -29.57 -33.04 -1.87
CA ALA A 187 -29.19 -33.78 -3.07
C ALA A 187 -27.90 -34.62 -2.84
N ALA A 188 -26.93 -34.08 -2.10
CA ALA A 188 -25.67 -34.77 -1.79
C ALA A 188 -25.71 -35.61 -0.50
N ALA A 189 -26.79 -35.53 0.30
CA ALA A 189 -26.81 -36.05 1.66
C ALA A 189 -26.47 -37.55 1.74
N ASN A 190 -27.02 -38.36 0.84
CA ASN A 190 -26.77 -39.80 0.83
C ASN A 190 -25.30 -40.14 0.55
N ASP A 191 -24.68 -39.45 -0.41
CA ASP A 191 -23.29 -39.69 -0.80
C ASP A 191 -22.32 -39.18 0.27
N ILE A 192 -22.60 -38.03 0.87
CA ILE A 192 -21.83 -37.51 2.01
C ILE A 192 -21.90 -38.50 3.18
N LEU A 193 -23.09 -39.01 3.52
CA LEU A 193 -23.25 -39.99 4.59
C LEU A 193 -22.56 -41.33 4.27
N ALA A 194 -22.68 -41.81 3.03
CA ALA A 194 -22.02 -43.03 2.57
C ALA A 194 -20.49 -42.91 2.58
N SER A 195 -19.94 -41.71 2.43
CA SER A 195 -18.49 -41.46 2.50
C SER A 195 -17.89 -41.75 3.89
N GLY A 196 -18.71 -41.70 4.95
CA GLY A 196 -18.26 -41.84 6.34
C GLY A 196 -17.37 -40.70 6.85
N LYS A 197 -17.31 -39.57 6.13
CA LYS A 197 -16.47 -38.42 6.46
C LYS A 197 -17.30 -37.32 7.14
N ASP A 198 -16.74 -36.72 8.19
CA ASP A 198 -17.26 -35.47 8.77
C ASP A 198 -16.61 -34.26 8.07
N TYR A 199 -17.35 -33.15 8.01
CA TYR A 199 -16.94 -31.89 7.40
C TYR A 199 -17.19 -30.72 8.35
N ASP A 200 -16.28 -29.75 8.36
CA ASP A 200 -16.40 -28.53 9.14
C ASP A 200 -17.38 -27.52 8.49
N PHE A 201 -17.51 -27.58 7.16
CA PHE A 201 -18.37 -26.71 6.34
C PHE A 201 -18.64 -27.34 4.98
N ALA A 202 -19.56 -26.76 4.22
CA ALA A 202 -19.81 -27.17 2.83
C ALA A 202 -19.94 -25.94 1.91
N PHE A 203 -19.49 -26.09 0.67
CA PHE A 203 -19.81 -25.17 -0.42
C PHE A 203 -20.73 -25.87 -1.40
N ILE A 204 -21.77 -25.18 -1.85
CA ILE A 204 -22.57 -25.58 -2.99
C ILE A 204 -22.09 -24.76 -4.18
N VAL A 205 -21.46 -25.42 -5.15
CA VAL A 205 -21.07 -24.81 -6.42
C VAL A 205 -22.20 -25.08 -7.40
N HIS A 206 -22.91 -24.04 -7.82
CA HIS A 206 -24.02 -24.18 -8.75
C HIS A 206 -23.62 -23.83 -10.18
N ALA A 207 -24.27 -24.46 -11.15
CA ALA A 207 -24.17 -24.09 -12.55
C ALA A 207 -24.62 -22.63 -12.78
N GLY A 208 -24.00 -21.93 -13.71
CA GLY A 208 -24.32 -20.53 -14.03
C GLY A 208 -23.43 -19.51 -13.32
N TYR A 209 -23.84 -18.25 -13.36
CA TYR A 209 -23.08 -17.11 -12.83
C TYR A 209 -23.50 -16.78 -11.40
N ASP A 210 -22.61 -16.12 -10.65
CA ASP A 210 -23.02 -15.24 -9.54
C ASP A 210 -23.44 -13.88 -10.10
N GLU A 211 -24.65 -13.40 -9.77
CA GLU A 211 -25.16 -12.08 -10.20
C GLU A 211 -24.15 -10.96 -9.89
N SER A 212 -23.41 -11.08 -8.78
CA SER A 212 -22.43 -10.07 -8.35
C SER A 212 -21.25 -9.90 -9.34
N THR A 213 -21.02 -10.89 -10.21
CA THR A 213 -19.91 -10.92 -11.18
C THR A 213 -20.29 -10.38 -12.55
N ILE A 214 -21.58 -10.23 -12.84
CA ILE A 214 -22.08 -9.95 -14.20
C ILE A 214 -23.14 -8.86 -14.30
N TRP A 215 -23.68 -8.34 -13.19
CA TRP A 215 -24.77 -7.36 -13.24
C TRP A 215 -24.41 -6.10 -14.04
N GLN A 216 -23.13 -5.69 -14.05
CA GLN A 216 -22.68 -4.49 -14.76
C GLN A 216 -22.17 -4.85 -16.16
N GLU A 217 -21.44 -5.96 -16.25
CA GLU A 217 -20.80 -6.52 -17.44
C GLU A 217 -21.82 -6.87 -18.50
N LEU A 218 -22.92 -7.52 -18.12
CA LEU A 218 -24.04 -7.89 -19.00
C LEU A 218 -25.19 -6.88 -18.91
N GLY A 219 -24.90 -5.67 -18.41
CA GLY A 219 -25.82 -4.55 -18.28
C GLY A 219 -25.31 -3.34 -19.06
N GLU A 220 -25.06 -2.24 -18.36
CA GLU A 220 -24.68 -0.96 -18.95
C GLU A 220 -23.31 -0.94 -19.67
N MET A 221 -22.45 -1.94 -19.42
CA MET A 221 -21.20 -2.10 -20.17
C MET A 221 -21.44 -2.63 -21.59
N MET A 222 -22.44 -3.52 -21.76
CA MET A 222 -22.70 -4.20 -23.03
C MET A 222 -23.84 -3.54 -23.82
N PHE A 223 -24.83 -2.96 -23.13
CA PHE A 223 -26.03 -2.42 -23.75
C PHE A 223 -26.22 -0.93 -23.42
N PRO A 224 -26.58 -0.07 -24.40
CA PRO A 224 -26.77 1.36 -24.16
C PRO A 224 -28.02 1.67 -23.33
N ASN A 225 -29.00 0.78 -23.29
CA ASN A 225 -30.23 0.85 -22.48
C ASN A 225 -30.91 -0.52 -22.40
N LYS A 226 -31.90 -0.65 -21.53
CA LYS A 226 -32.63 -1.89 -21.29
C LYS A 226 -33.45 -2.40 -22.49
N GLU A 227 -33.87 -1.50 -23.39
CA GLU A 227 -34.58 -1.86 -24.63
C GLU A 227 -33.64 -2.46 -25.70
N ALA A 228 -32.33 -2.21 -25.60
CA ALA A 228 -31.33 -2.74 -26.52
C ALA A 228 -30.87 -4.17 -26.19
N ILE A 229 -31.35 -4.75 -25.08
CA ILE A 229 -30.93 -6.09 -24.66
C ILE A 229 -31.54 -7.15 -25.59
N PRO A 230 -30.71 -7.92 -26.32
CA PRO A 230 -31.20 -8.87 -27.30
C PRO A 230 -31.78 -10.11 -26.62
N GLU A 231 -32.55 -10.87 -27.38
CA GLU A 231 -33.25 -12.08 -26.92
C GLU A 231 -32.33 -13.13 -26.29
N ALA A 232 -31.08 -13.23 -26.75
CA ALA A 232 -30.08 -14.15 -26.21
C ALA A 232 -29.72 -13.89 -24.73
N PHE A 233 -30.06 -12.71 -24.20
CA PHE A 233 -29.86 -12.32 -22.80
C PHE A 233 -31.20 -12.23 -22.03
N GLY A 234 -32.30 -12.65 -22.66
CA GLY A 234 -33.66 -12.63 -22.13
C GLY A 234 -34.21 -14.02 -21.76
N PRO A 235 -35.42 -14.09 -21.17
CA PRO A 235 -36.06 -15.34 -20.76
C PRO A 235 -36.82 -16.08 -21.89
N LYS A 236 -36.73 -15.60 -23.13
CA LYS A 236 -37.64 -16.04 -24.19
C LYS A 236 -37.47 -17.54 -24.48
N GLY A 237 -38.61 -18.23 -24.58
CA GLY A 237 -38.68 -19.69 -24.75
C GLY A 237 -38.93 -20.46 -23.46
N LEU A 238 -38.90 -19.81 -22.30
CA LEU A 238 -39.27 -20.41 -21.02
C LEU A 238 -40.79 -20.26 -20.76
N PRO A 239 -41.48 -21.33 -20.31
CA PRO A 239 -42.92 -21.27 -20.05
C PRO A 239 -43.31 -20.17 -19.05
N GLY A 240 -44.25 -19.32 -19.44
CA GLY A 240 -44.79 -18.22 -18.63
C GLY A 240 -43.88 -17.00 -18.49
N PHE A 241 -42.86 -16.88 -19.35
CA PHE A 241 -42.06 -15.66 -19.55
C PHE A 241 -42.39 -14.97 -20.89
N GLU A 242 -43.49 -15.34 -21.56
CA GLU A 242 -43.81 -14.87 -22.93
C GLU A 242 -43.94 -13.34 -23.04
N ASP A 243 -44.42 -12.69 -21.97
CA ASP A 243 -44.59 -11.23 -21.88
C ASP A 243 -43.54 -10.54 -21.00
N MET A 244 -42.51 -11.27 -20.54
CA MET A 244 -41.47 -10.73 -19.66
C MET A 244 -40.38 -9.98 -20.46
N PRO A 245 -39.83 -8.87 -19.92
CA PRO A 245 -38.73 -8.16 -20.57
C PRO A 245 -37.42 -8.96 -20.56
N ASN A 246 -36.51 -8.62 -21.49
CA ASN A 246 -35.13 -9.14 -21.51
C ASN A 246 -34.23 -8.52 -20.42
N TRP A 247 -34.80 -7.80 -19.45
CA TRP A 247 -34.09 -7.07 -18.42
C TRP A 247 -34.78 -7.22 -17.07
N THR A 248 -34.03 -7.07 -15.98
CA THR A 248 -34.56 -6.98 -14.61
C THR A 248 -33.89 -5.84 -13.85
N SER A 249 -34.45 -5.41 -12.73
CA SER A 249 -33.75 -4.53 -11.78
C SER A 249 -32.89 -5.35 -10.82
N THR A 250 -31.85 -4.75 -10.25
CA THR A 250 -31.03 -5.35 -9.17
C THR A 250 -31.02 -4.46 -7.93
N ARG A 251 -30.34 -4.89 -6.87
CA ARG A 251 -30.07 -4.04 -5.70
C ARG A 251 -29.13 -2.84 -5.97
N TYR A 252 -28.44 -2.83 -7.12
CA TYR A 252 -27.46 -1.80 -7.48
C TYR A 252 -27.97 -0.84 -8.54
N VAL A 253 -28.68 -1.37 -9.55
CA VAL A 253 -29.08 -0.60 -10.72
C VAL A 253 -30.54 -0.85 -11.08
N PRO A 254 -31.20 0.17 -11.66
CA PRO A 254 -32.60 0.06 -12.06
C PRO A 254 -32.83 -0.96 -13.19
N TRP A 255 -31.79 -1.35 -13.92
CA TRP A 255 -31.87 -2.39 -14.94
C TRP A 255 -30.52 -3.08 -15.20
N THR A 256 -30.55 -4.36 -15.55
CA THR A 256 -29.51 -5.18 -16.17
C THR A 256 -30.18 -6.23 -17.07
N SER A 257 -29.43 -7.06 -17.81
CA SER A 257 -30.02 -8.16 -18.58
C SER A 257 -30.70 -9.19 -17.68
N TRP A 258 -31.73 -9.87 -18.21
CA TRP A 258 -32.40 -10.94 -17.49
C TRP A 258 -31.45 -12.11 -17.19
N LEU A 259 -30.52 -12.40 -18.10
CA LEU A 259 -29.45 -13.38 -17.85
C LEU A 259 -28.64 -13.05 -16.59
N ALA A 260 -28.29 -11.78 -16.37
CA ALA A 260 -27.64 -11.37 -15.12
C ALA A 260 -28.58 -11.46 -13.92
N GLY A 261 -29.79 -10.90 -14.04
CA GLY A 261 -30.71 -10.85 -12.91
C GLY A 261 -31.33 -12.18 -12.48
N LYS A 262 -31.32 -13.22 -13.34
CA LYS A 262 -31.76 -14.58 -12.93
C LYS A 262 -30.70 -15.33 -12.12
N SER A 263 -29.46 -14.89 -12.23
CA SER A 263 -28.30 -15.58 -11.66
C SER A 263 -28.39 -15.53 -10.13
N ILE A 264 -27.86 -16.54 -9.47
CA ILE A 264 -27.96 -16.65 -8.01
C ILE A 264 -26.94 -15.71 -7.37
N TRP A 265 -27.27 -15.12 -6.23
CA TRP A 265 -26.35 -14.30 -5.45
C TRP A 265 -25.60 -15.17 -4.43
N SER A 266 -24.27 -15.09 -4.42
CA SER A 266 -23.43 -15.83 -3.46
C SER A 266 -23.70 -15.42 -2.01
N ALA A 267 -23.90 -16.41 -1.13
CA ALA A 267 -24.36 -16.17 0.23
C ALA A 267 -23.99 -17.31 1.19
N MET A 268 -23.92 -16.96 2.49
CA MET A 268 -23.71 -17.91 3.59
C MET A 268 -25.00 -18.15 4.39
N SER A 269 -25.19 -19.40 4.82
CA SER A 269 -26.24 -19.79 5.76
C SER A 269 -25.82 -21.06 6.51
N SER A 270 -26.80 -21.75 7.09
CA SER A 270 -26.60 -23.06 7.71
C SER A 270 -27.79 -23.95 7.44
N SER A 271 -27.55 -25.25 7.39
CA SER A 271 -28.58 -26.28 7.26
C SER A 271 -28.24 -27.46 8.16
N THR A 272 -29.05 -28.52 8.10
CA THR A 272 -28.90 -29.70 8.93
C THR A 272 -28.64 -30.94 8.07
N LEU A 273 -27.51 -31.60 8.32
CA LEU A 273 -27.18 -32.90 7.74
C LEU A 273 -27.13 -33.93 8.88
N ASN A 274 -28.00 -34.94 8.81
CA ASN A 274 -28.10 -36.02 9.81
C ASN A 274 -28.19 -35.50 11.27
N GLY A 275 -29.06 -34.50 11.50
CA GLY A 275 -29.27 -33.89 12.81
C GLY A 275 -28.14 -32.97 13.30
N LYS A 276 -27.04 -32.84 12.56
CA LYS A 276 -25.96 -31.89 12.85
C LYS A 276 -26.11 -30.63 12.00
N LYS A 277 -25.96 -29.46 12.64
CA LYS A 277 -25.88 -28.17 11.93
C LYS A 277 -24.54 -28.09 11.19
N ILE A 278 -24.58 -27.71 9.92
CA ILE A 278 -23.39 -27.43 9.10
C ILE A 278 -23.51 -26.02 8.52
N ASN A 279 -22.41 -25.29 8.47
CA ASN A 279 -22.32 -24.00 7.79
C ASN A 279 -22.19 -24.24 6.28
N LEU A 280 -22.96 -23.52 5.47
CA LEU A 280 -22.96 -23.64 4.02
C LEU A 280 -22.78 -22.28 3.37
N SER A 281 -22.11 -22.28 2.24
CA SER A 281 -22.13 -21.14 1.32
C SER A 281 -22.40 -21.60 -0.11
N ILE A 282 -23.11 -20.78 -0.88
CA ILE A 282 -23.46 -21.03 -2.28
C ILE A 282 -22.58 -20.15 -3.16
N GLN A 283 -21.99 -20.72 -4.22
CA GLN A 283 -21.04 -20.06 -5.12
C GLN A 283 -21.37 -20.41 -6.58
N GLY A 284 -21.25 -19.44 -7.49
CA GLY A 284 -21.44 -19.65 -8.92
C GLY A 284 -20.19 -20.17 -9.63
N GLU A 285 -20.31 -20.63 -10.88
CA GLU A 285 -19.14 -21.06 -11.68
C GLU A 285 -18.17 -19.91 -11.98
N SER A 286 -18.66 -18.67 -11.93
CA SER A 286 -17.87 -17.45 -12.12
C SER A 286 -17.15 -16.99 -10.86
N ASP A 287 -17.45 -17.55 -9.69
CA ASP A 287 -16.76 -17.18 -8.47
C ASP A 287 -15.32 -17.71 -8.47
N GLY A 288 -14.38 -16.80 -8.27
CA GLY A 288 -12.98 -17.15 -8.09
C GLY A 288 -12.67 -17.56 -6.64
N MET A 289 -11.51 -18.19 -6.45
CA MET A 289 -11.02 -18.70 -5.15
C MET A 289 -11.16 -17.68 -4.01
N SER A 290 -10.99 -16.39 -4.28
CA SER A 290 -11.12 -15.33 -3.29
C SER A 290 -12.50 -15.25 -2.64
N VAL A 291 -13.57 -15.58 -3.37
CA VAL A 291 -14.94 -15.56 -2.82
C VAL A 291 -15.13 -16.76 -1.89
N PHE A 292 -14.64 -17.94 -2.26
CA PHE A 292 -14.58 -19.09 -1.34
C PHE A 292 -13.80 -18.77 -0.06
N ALA A 293 -12.71 -18.01 -0.16
CA ALA A 293 -11.96 -17.54 1.00
C ALA A 293 -12.77 -16.54 1.85
N HIS A 294 -13.44 -15.56 1.25
CA HIS A 294 -14.35 -14.65 1.96
C HIS A 294 -15.38 -15.41 2.80
N GLU A 295 -16.07 -16.35 2.16
CA GLU A 295 -17.14 -17.13 2.78
C GLU A 295 -16.63 -18.03 3.91
N PHE A 296 -15.40 -18.55 3.76
CA PHE A 296 -14.75 -19.27 4.84
C PHE A 296 -14.54 -18.39 6.09
N GLY A 297 -14.30 -17.08 5.93
CA GLY A 297 -14.25 -16.16 7.05
C GLY A 297 -15.55 -16.08 7.86
N HIS A 298 -16.72 -16.18 7.20
CA HIS A 298 -18.03 -16.26 7.88
C HIS A 298 -18.21 -17.56 8.66
N VAL A 299 -17.75 -18.69 8.13
CA VAL A 299 -17.72 -19.98 8.84
C VAL A 299 -16.97 -19.86 10.17
N LYS A 300 -16.02 -18.91 10.24
CA LYS A 300 -15.18 -18.63 11.41
C LYS A 300 -15.64 -17.39 12.20
N GLY A 301 -16.87 -16.92 11.98
CA GLY A 301 -17.52 -15.92 12.82
C GLY A 301 -17.15 -14.46 12.54
N LEU A 302 -16.64 -14.16 11.34
CA LEU A 302 -16.50 -12.79 10.84
C LEU A 302 -17.77 -12.36 10.11
N GLY A 303 -18.15 -11.09 10.22
CA GLY A 303 -19.22 -10.48 9.42
C GLY A 303 -18.70 -9.80 8.16
N ASP A 304 -19.62 -9.30 7.34
CA ASP A 304 -19.30 -8.47 6.18
C ASP A 304 -18.88 -7.05 6.57
N ASN A 305 -17.85 -6.50 5.92
CA ASN A 305 -17.38 -5.14 6.14
C ASN A 305 -17.27 -4.33 4.84
N TYR A 306 -18.36 -4.26 4.07
CA TYR A 306 -18.45 -3.41 2.89
C TYR A 306 -19.79 -2.65 2.84
N ASN A 307 -19.80 -1.59 2.05
CA ASN A 307 -20.97 -0.79 1.71
C ASN A 307 -21.60 -1.25 0.37
N ASN A 308 -22.65 -0.55 -0.06
CA ASN A 308 -23.10 -0.61 -1.44
C ASN A 308 -22.18 0.27 -2.31
N ALA A 309 -21.46 -0.35 -3.26
CA ALA A 309 -20.50 0.35 -4.11
C ALA A 309 -21.12 1.48 -4.96
N ALA A 310 -22.41 1.40 -5.28
CA ALA A 310 -23.11 2.40 -6.09
C ALA A 310 -23.58 3.62 -5.27
N LEU A 311 -23.48 3.60 -3.93
CA LEU A 311 -24.08 4.60 -3.03
C LEU A 311 -23.08 5.15 -2.00
N ASP A 312 -23.44 6.27 -1.39
CA ASP A 312 -22.75 6.81 -0.23
C ASP A 312 -23.18 6.08 1.06
N PRO A 313 -22.31 5.97 2.09
CA PRO A 313 -20.94 6.48 2.17
C PRO A 313 -19.94 5.60 1.40
N ARG A 314 -18.67 6.02 1.34
CA ARG A 314 -17.58 5.27 0.71
C ARG A 314 -17.37 3.88 1.29
N THR A 315 -16.56 3.10 0.58
CA THR A 315 -16.11 1.78 1.03
C THR A 315 -15.46 1.83 2.41
N TYR A 316 -15.64 0.78 3.22
CA TYR A 316 -15.13 0.72 4.60
C TYR A 316 -13.64 0.37 4.63
N SER A 317 -13.30 -0.91 4.42
CA SER A 317 -11.93 -1.38 4.23
C SER A 317 -11.59 -1.72 2.77
N GLY A 318 -12.56 -1.66 1.85
CA GLY A 318 -12.32 -1.79 0.41
C GLY A 318 -11.51 -3.03 0.04
N TYR A 319 -10.51 -2.85 -0.81
CA TYR A 319 -9.61 -3.91 -1.27
C TYR A 319 -8.57 -4.37 -0.25
N TRP A 320 -8.54 -3.79 0.96
CA TRP A 320 -7.50 -4.08 1.94
C TRP A 320 -7.79 -5.30 2.84
N GLU A 321 -9.00 -5.86 2.76
CA GLU A 321 -9.45 -6.92 3.67
C GLU A 321 -10.41 -7.92 3.00
N THR A 322 -10.19 -9.22 3.24
CA THR A 322 -10.94 -10.33 2.65
C THR A 322 -12.46 -10.24 2.86
N MET A 323 -12.93 -9.96 4.08
CA MET A 323 -14.35 -9.77 4.46
C MET A 323 -14.95 -8.44 3.96
N SER A 324 -14.18 -7.66 3.21
CA SER A 324 -14.66 -6.50 2.45
C SER A 324 -14.62 -6.80 0.95
N ARG A 325 -14.23 -5.83 0.14
CA ARG A 325 -14.00 -6.03 -1.30
C ARG A 325 -12.62 -6.58 -1.61
N GLY A 326 -11.77 -6.87 -0.62
CA GLY A 326 -10.50 -7.57 -0.83
C GLY A 326 -10.67 -8.95 -1.46
N ALA A 327 -11.85 -9.58 -1.31
CA ALA A 327 -12.23 -10.78 -2.06
C ALA A 327 -12.30 -10.57 -3.58
N PHE A 328 -12.32 -9.34 -4.07
CA PHE A 328 -12.42 -9.05 -5.50
C PHE A 328 -11.05 -8.82 -6.14
N ASN A 329 -9.98 -8.80 -5.33
CA ASN A 329 -8.61 -8.64 -5.80
C ASN A 329 -8.18 -9.75 -6.77
N GLY A 330 -7.19 -9.42 -7.58
CA GLY A 330 -6.65 -10.22 -8.67
C GLY A 330 -6.22 -9.33 -9.83
N PRO A 331 -5.44 -9.86 -10.79
CA PRO A 331 -5.06 -9.10 -11.97
C PRO A 331 -6.29 -8.76 -12.81
N GLY A 332 -6.26 -7.64 -13.54
CA GLY A 332 -7.40 -7.18 -14.34
C GLY A 332 -8.57 -6.59 -13.54
N GLY A 333 -8.55 -6.66 -12.20
CA GLY A 333 -9.50 -5.96 -11.33
C GLY A 333 -10.95 -6.43 -11.44
N THR A 334 -11.90 -5.62 -10.96
CA THR A 334 -13.28 -6.05 -10.73
C THR A 334 -14.03 -6.50 -12.00
N HIS A 335 -13.74 -5.90 -13.16
CA HIS A 335 -14.45 -6.18 -14.43
C HIS A 335 -13.97 -7.43 -15.18
N THR A 336 -13.25 -8.30 -14.48
CA THR A 336 -12.76 -9.57 -15.02
C THR A 336 -13.26 -10.78 -14.21
N ARG A 337 -14.09 -10.52 -13.19
CA ARG A 337 -14.70 -11.52 -12.31
C ARG A 337 -15.72 -12.42 -13.00
N TRP A 338 -16.29 -12.00 -14.13
CA TRP A 338 -17.29 -12.75 -14.88
C TRP A 338 -16.74 -13.99 -15.62
N MET A 339 -15.42 -14.15 -15.71
CA MET A 339 -14.80 -15.24 -16.47
C MET A 339 -15.05 -16.60 -15.80
N ILE A 340 -15.29 -17.65 -16.60
CA ILE A 340 -15.52 -19.02 -16.12
C ILE A 340 -14.46 -19.99 -16.71
N PRO A 341 -13.60 -20.64 -15.89
CA PRO A 341 -13.39 -20.33 -14.48
C PRO A 341 -12.72 -18.95 -14.34
N ALA A 342 -12.84 -18.32 -13.16
CA ALA A 342 -12.21 -17.04 -12.91
C ALA A 342 -10.68 -17.15 -12.99
N SER A 343 -10.02 -16.35 -13.82
CA SER A 343 -8.54 -16.41 -13.97
C SER A 343 -7.85 -15.07 -13.68
N GLN A 344 -8.63 -14.07 -13.26
CA GLN A 344 -8.22 -12.68 -13.11
C GLN A 344 -8.80 -12.10 -11.79
N GLY A 345 -9.73 -11.16 -11.83
CA GLY A 345 -10.39 -10.64 -10.63
C GLY A 345 -11.02 -11.76 -9.80
N SER A 346 -11.03 -11.60 -8.47
CA SER A 346 -11.46 -12.61 -7.48
C SER A 346 -10.64 -13.91 -7.45
N THR A 347 -9.40 -13.92 -7.95
CA THR A 347 -8.52 -15.10 -7.82
C THR A 347 -7.51 -15.03 -6.68
N MET A 348 -7.19 -13.81 -6.21
CA MET A 348 -6.23 -13.61 -5.11
C MET A 348 -6.77 -12.60 -4.11
N PRO A 349 -7.29 -13.03 -2.95
CA PRO A 349 -7.90 -12.12 -2.00
C PRO A 349 -6.84 -11.33 -1.25
N ALA A 350 -7.19 -10.14 -0.76
CA ALA A 350 -6.41 -9.52 0.31
C ALA A 350 -6.36 -10.43 1.53
N PRO A 351 -5.29 -10.41 2.34
CA PRO A 351 -5.27 -11.05 3.65
C PRO A 351 -6.25 -10.38 4.61
N HIS A 352 -6.45 -11.00 5.76
CA HIS A 352 -7.11 -10.34 6.87
C HIS A 352 -6.26 -9.16 7.37
N MET A 353 -6.90 -8.02 7.60
CA MET A 353 -6.32 -6.90 8.34
C MET A 353 -6.08 -7.28 9.80
N LEU A 354 -5.20 -6.54 10.49
CA LEU A 354 -4.71 -6.83 11.83
C LEU A 354 -5.83 -7.20 12.83
N ARG A 355 -6.96 -6.48 12.77
CA ARG A 355 -8.14 -6.75 13.62
C ARG A 355 -8.71 -8.15 13.42
N ASN A 356 -8.84 -8.62 12.18
CA ASN A 356 -9.36 -9.96 11.88
C ASN A 356 -8.32 -11.03 12.19
N LYS A 357 -7.02 -10.79 11.94
CA LYS A 357 -5.94 -11.69 12.37
C LYS A 357 -5.91 -11.89 13.89
N MET A 358 -6.10 -10.80 14.67
CA MET A 358 -6.26 -10.88 16.13
C MET A 358 -7.49 -11.68 16.54
N LYS A 359 -8.65 -11.38 15.96
CA LYS A 359 -9.91 -12.04 16.30
C LYS A 359 -9.89 -13.54 16.01
N GLN A 360 -9.18 -13.95 14.96
CA GLN A 360 -9.02 -15.36 14.58
C GLN A 360 -7.90 -16.08 15.34
N GLY A 361 -7.15 -15.39 16.20
CA GLY A 361 -6.05 -15.99 16.98
C GLY A 361 -4.82 -16.33 16.14
N PHE A 362 -4.63 -15.65 15.01
CA PHE A 362 -3.47 -15.87 14.14
C PHE A 362 -2.17 -15.34 14.71
N LEU A 363 -2.28 -14.41 15.66
CA LEU A 363 -1.18 -13.66 16.23
C LEU A 363 -1.05 -13.98 17.71
N SER A 364 0.17 -14.15 18.20
CA SER A 364 0.46 -14.20 19.64
C SER A 364 0.66 -12.80 20.22
N ASN A 365 0.55 -12.68 21.55
CA ASN A 365 0.63 -11.39 22.24
C ASN A 365 1.98 -10.66 22.08
N ASN A 366 3.04 -11.36 21.70
CA ASN A 366 4.37 -10.79 21.43
C ASN A 366 4.57 -10.36 19.97
N GLU A 367 3.60 -10.62 19.08
CA GLU A 367 3.64 -10.24 17.66
C GLU A 367 2.84 -8.96 17.39
N ILE A 368 2.17 -8.41 18.41
CA ILE A 368 1.38 -7.18 18.32
C ILE A 368 1.64 -6.33 19.54
N LEU A 369 1.82 -5.03 19.33
CA LEU A 369 1.87 -4.08 20.43
C LEU A 369 0.45 -3.67 20.84
N GLN A 370 0.01 -4.11 22.01
CA GLN A 370 -1.28 -3.73 22.61
C GLN A 370 -1.11 -2.48 23.46
N LEU A 371 -1.76 -1.39 23.07
CA LEU A 371 -1.69 -0.09 23.72
C LEU A 371 -3.06 0.38 24.22
N ASN A 372 -3.05 1.28 25.19
CA ASN A 372 -4.22 2.03 25.61
C ASN A 372 -3.93 3.53 25.48
N ASN A 373 -4.88 4.29 24.91
CA ASN A 373 -4.71 5.71 24.69
C ASN A 373 -4.48 6.51 26.00
N ASN A 374 -5.11 6.13 27.11
CA ASN A 374 -4.89 6.79 28.40
C ASN A 374 -3.48 6.50 28.95
N ASP A 375 -2.97 5.28 28.73
CA ASP A 375 -1.62 4.91 29.15
C ASP A 375 -0.56 5.64 28.30
N LEU A 376 -0.82 5.89 27.01
CA LEU A 376 0.04 6.71 26.15
C LEU A 376 0.19 8.15 26.67
N LYS A 377 -0.85 8.72 27.28
CA LYS A 377 -0.79 10.04 27.91
C LYS A 377 0.25 10.08 29.04
N VAL A 378 0.38 8.99 29.79
CA VAL A 378 1.27 8.89 30.96
C VAL A 378 2.66 8.36 30.59
N SER A 379 2.76 7.47 29.60
CA SER A 379 4.02 6.87 29.18
C SER A 379 4.77 7.69 28.13
N GLY A 380 4.08 8.55 27.37
CA GLY A 380 4.66 9.31 26.27
C GLY A 380 4.56 8.56 24.93
N PRO A 381 5.32 8.99 23.89
CA PRO A 381 5.28 8.34 22.58
C PRO A 381 5.78 6.89 22.63
N LEU A 382 5.09 6.03 21.90
CA LEU A 382 5.49 4.64 21.66
C LEU A 382 5.99 4.50 20.22
N PHE A 383 7.04 3.69 20.04
CA PHE A 383 7.70 3.45 18.77
C PHE A 383 7.66 1.96 18.46
N ALA A 384 7.45 1.60 17.20
CA ALA A 384 7.49 0.21 16.75
C ALA A 384 8.17 0.11 15.39
N ASP A 385 8.80 -1.04 15.16
CA ASP A 385 9.19 -1.50 13.83
C ASP A 385 8.20 -2.59 13.42
N ILE A 386 7.41 -2.32 12.40
CA ILE A 386 6.33 -3.20 11.94
C ILE A 386 6.78 -3.85 10.63
N ILE A 387 6.70 -5.18 10.58
CA ILE A 387 6.95 -5.97 9.38
C ILE A 387 5.65 -6.15 8.58
N GLY A 388 5.77 -6.28 7.25
CA GLY A 388 4.65 -6.55 6.35
C GLY A 388 3.76 -7.71 6.82
N ARG A 389 2.44 -7.53 6.73
CA ARG A 389 1.41 -8.43 7.28
C ARG A 389 1.30 -9.81 6.61
N GLU A 390 2.08 -10.07 5.56
CA GLU A 390 2.18 -11.39 4.92
C GLU A 390 3.45 -12.13 5.34
N ILE A 391 4.37 -11.44 6.00
CA ILE A 391 5.68 -11.98 6.34
C ILE A 391 5.56 -12.74 7.67
N PRO A 392 5.69 -14.07 7.70
CA PRO A 392 5.60 -14.81 8.95
C PRO A 392 6.81 -14.49 9.85
N VAL A 393 6.53 -14.40 11.15
CA VAL A 393 7.54 -14.25 12.22
C VAL A 393 7.40 -15.39 13.23
N GLY A 394 8.40 -15.51 14.09
CA GLY A 394 8.52 -16.58 15.08
C GLY A 394 9.70 -17.49 14.79
N SER A 395 10.08 -18.26 15.81
CA SER A 395 11.24 -19.17 15.74
C SER A 395 11.15 -20.19 14.60
N LYS A 396 9.92 -20.64 14.25
CA LYS A 396 9.66 -21.54 13.11
C LYS A 396 10.13 -20.96 11.77
N TYR A 397 10.08 -19.64 11.63
CA TYR A 397 10.42 -18.93 10.40
C TYR A 397 11.78 -18.22 10.49
N GLY A 398 12.50 -18.37 11.61
CA GLY A 398 13.81 -17.74 11.80
C GLY A 398 13.78 -16.22 11.86
N ARG A 399 12.60 -15.62 12.08
CA ARG A 399 12.39 -14.17 12.00
C ARG A 399 11.71 -13.65 13.27
N THR A 400 12.05 -12.44 13.69
CA THR A 400 11.37 -11.73 14.79
C THR A 400 10.76 -10.45 14.26
N GLY A 401 9.59 -10.06 14.75
CA GLY A 401 8.97 -8.80 14.35
C GLY A 401 7.61 -8.59 14.99
N LEU A 402 7.05 -7.41 14.76
CA LEU A 402 5.67 -7.07 15.12
C LEU A 402 4.85 -6.91 13.84
N HIS A 403 3.67 -7.49 13.79
CA HIS A 403 2.75 -7.34 12.65
C HIS A 403 1.89 -6.08 12.75
N GLY A 404 1.88 -5.43 13.92
CA GLY A 404 1.23 -4.13 14.04
C GLY A 404 1.05 -3.65 15.47
N ILE A 405 0.28 -2.57 15.57
CA ILE A 405 -0.12 -1.95 16.83
C ILE A 405 -1.65 -1.95 16.91
N ASN A 406 -2.20 -2.32 18.06
CA ASN A 406 -3.61 -2.12 18.40
C ASN A 406 -3.71 -1.15 19.57
N ILE A 407 -4.41 -0.02 19.39
CA ILE A 407 -4.55 1.03 20.39
C ILE A 407 -6.01 1.10 20.82
N SER A 408 -6.31 0.60 22.01
CA SER A 408 -7.64 0.71 22.60
C SER A 408 -7.94 2.15 23.05
N MET A 409 -9.19 2.57 22.85
CA MET A 409 -9.67 3.91 23.20
C MET A 409 -11.16 3.92 23.54
N THR A 410 -11.59 4.98 24.24
CA THR A 410 -12.98 5.42 24.22
C THR A 410 -13.11 6.49 23.14
N ASP A 411 -13.83 6.20 22.07
CA ASP A 411 -13.95 7.12 20.94
C ASP A 411 -14.75 8.39 21.34
N ALA A 412 -14.05 9.52 21.31
CA ALA A 412 -14.58 10.84 21.66
C ALA A 412 -14.98 11.67 20.43
N THR A 413 -14.95 11.07 19.23
CA THR A 413 -15.38 11.74 18.00
C THR A 413 -16.88 12.07 18.07
N PRO A 414 -17.30 13.33 17.83
CA PRO A 414 -18.71 13.67 17.75
C PRO A 414 -19.38 12.89 16.62
N THR A 415 -20.47 12.19 16.91
CA THR A 415 -21.15 11.31 15.94
C THR A 415 -21.71 12.02 14.70
N ASN A 416 -21.73 13.35 14.72
CA ASN A 416 -22.20 14.20 13.63
C ASN A 416 -21.08 14.98 12.93
N TYR A 417 -19.80 14.74 13.25
CA TYR A 417 -18.67 15.57 12.77
C TYR A 417 -18.50 15.59 11.24
N LEU A 418 -19.02 14.57 10.54
CA LEU A 418 -19.05 14.45 9.08
C LEU A 418 -20.46 14.20 8.54
N THR A 419 -21.49 14.73 9.19
CA THR A 419 -22.88 14.56 8.73
C THR A 419 -23.05 15.04 7.29
N GLY A 420 -23.56 14.17 6.41
CA GLY A 420 -23.80 14.48 5.01
C GLY A 420 -22.56 14.35 4.11
N ASP A 421 -21.40 14.02 4.68
CA ASP A 421 -20.20 13.71 3.91
C ASP A 421 -20.17 12.22 3.53
N TRP A 422 -19.80 11.91 2.30
CA TRP A 422 -19.66 10.54 1.80
C TRP A 422 -18.48 9.79 2.47
N ARG A 423 -17.55 10.52 3.09
CA ARG A 423 -16.41 10.00 3.86
C ARG A 423 -16.75 9.77 5.34
N ASN A 424 -18.02 9.91 5.71
CA ASN A 424 -18.47 9.72 7.09
C ASN A 424 -18.33 8.26 7.52
N ASP A 425 -17.44 8.04 8.49
CA ASP A 425 -17.16 6.76 9.12
C ASP A 425 -18.12 6.40 10.25
N MET A 426 -19.07 7.30 10.58
CA MET A 426 -20.08 7.13 11.63
C MET A 426 -21.52 7.33 11.14
N PRO A 427 -21.97 6.69 10.03
CA PRO A 427 -23.29 6.93 9.43
C PRO A 427 -24.49 6.59 10.35
N SER A 428 -24.27 5.89 11.47
CA SER A 428 -25.32 5.52 12.45
C SER A 428 -24.89 5.75 13.90
N ARG A 429 -24.09 6.79 14.16
CA ARG A 429 -23.49 7.03 15.50
C ARG A 429 -22.62 5.86 15.99
N ALA A 430 -22.05 5.13 15.04
CA ALA A 430 -21.09 4.08 15.32
C ALA A 430 -19.87 4.70 16.02
N VAL A 431 -19.45 4.13 17.15
CA VAL A 431 -18.20 4.47 17.82
C VAL A 431 -17.21 3.34 17.64
N TYR A 432 -15.92 3.66 17.56
CA TYR A 432 -14.86 2.68 17.44
C TYR A 432 -14.26 2.34 18.80
N ASN A 433 -13.61 1.18 18.89
CA ASN A 433 -12.95 0.73 20.11
C ASN A 433 -11.44 0.88 20.03
N ASN A 434 -10.87 0.83 18.82
CA ASN A 434 -9.43 0.85 18.63
C ASN A 434 -9.02 1.58 17.36
N TYR A 435 -7.73 1.94 17.32
CA TYR A 435 -6.99 2.10 16.07
C TYR A 435 -6.07 0.89 15.86
N THR A 436 -5.93 0.44 14.62
CA THR A 436 -4.90 -0.53 14.21
C THR A 436 -3.93 0.10 13.23
N ILE A 437 -2.65 -0.30 13.31
CA ILE A 437 -1.57 0.10 12.39
C ILE A 437 -0.88 -1.16 11.92
N GLU A 438 -0.76 -1.35 10.60
CA GLU A 438 -0.12 -2.51 9.96
C GLU A 438 0.62 -2.09 8.68
N VAL A 439 1.46 -2.97 8.13
CA VAL A 439 2.26 -2.72 6.91
C VAL A 439 1.83 -3.65 5.79
N VAL A 440 1.72 -3.10 4.57
CA VAL A 440 1.42 -3.82 3.33
C VAL A 440 2.67 -3.80 2.41
N ASP A 441 3.11 -4.96 1.87
CA ASP A 441 4.36 -5.09 1.08
C ASP A 441 4.15 -5.62 -0.37
N ARG A 442 2.91 -5.77 -0.83
CA ARG A 442 2.60 -6.31 -2.18
C ARG A 442 3.38 -7.58 -2.54
N VAL A 443 3.36 -8.55 -1.62
CA VAL A 443 3.87 -9.91 -1.79
C VAL A 443 2.80 -10.89 -1.35
N GLY A 444 2.87 -12.14 -1.80
CA GLY A 444 1.89 -13.18 -1.46
C GLY A 444 0.47 -12.78 -1.87
N ALA A 445 -0.48 -12.91 -0.96
CA ALA A 445 -1.88 -12.52 -1.11
C ALA A 445 -2.05 -11.00 -1.29
N ASP A 446 -1.15 -10.18 -0.73
CA ASP A 446 -1.08 -8.74 -1.01
C ASP A 446 -0.51 -8.38 -2.38
N SER A 447 -0.03 -9.31 -3.23
CA SER A 447 0.61 -8.97 -4.52
C SER A 447 -0.25 -8.04 -5.41
N PHE A 448 -1.57 -8.20 -5.34
CA PHE A 448 -2.54 -7.39 -6.07
C PHE A 448 -3.19 -6.26 -5.24
N ALA A 449 -2.68 -6.01 -4.04
CA ALA A 449 -3.02 -4.80 -3.28
C ALA A 449 -2.53 -3.56 -4.04
N ALA A 450 -3.23 -2.44 -3.85
CA ALA A 450 -3.01 -1.24 -4.63
C ALA A 450 -1.65 -0.59 -4.39
N ASP A 451 -1.12 -0.66 -3.16
CA ASP A 451 0.08 0.06 -2.74
C ASP A 451 0.87 -0.71 -1.67
N SER A 452 2.09 -0.26 -1.37
CA SER A 452 2.92 -0.74 -0.26
C SER A 452 3.26 0.42 0.70
N GLY A 453 2.92 0.27 1.97
CA GLY A 453 2.98 1.36 2.95
C GLY A 453 2.35 0.99 4.28
N VAL A 454 2.05 2.00 5.09
CA VAL A 454 1.39 1.83 6.40
C VAL A 454 -0.11 2.03 6.26
N LEU A 455 -0.88 1.03 6.69
CA LEU A 455 -2.34 1.06 6.73
C LEU A 455 -2.79 1.37 8.16
N ILE A 456 -3.59 2.43 8.32
CA ILE A 456 -4.21 2.81 9.60
C ILE A 456 -5.72 2.58 9.49
N ALA A 457 -6.34 2.00 10.51
CA ALA A 457 -7.79 1.80 10.53
C ALA A 457 -8.39 2.03 11.92
N LYS A 458 -9.62 2.56 11.95
CA LYS A 458 -10.49 2.53 13.13
C LYS A 458 -11.20 1.18 13.16
N THR A 459 -11.29 0.53 14.33
CA THR A 459 -11.85 -0.81 14.43
C THR A 459 -12.78 -0.99 15.63
N LYS A 460 -13.75 -1.90 15.48
CA LYS A 460 -14.65 -2.35 16.55
C LYS A 460 -14.34 -3.78 16.95
N ASN A 461 -14.58 -4.08 18.23
CA ASN A 461 -14.47 -5.44 18.76
C ASN A 461 -15.66 -6.32 18.31
N ALA A 462 -16.84 -5.71 18.12
CA ALA A 462 -18.05 -6.37 17.65
C ALA A 462 -18.11 -6.44 16.11
N GLU A 463 -18.87 -7.41 15.58
CA GLU A 463 -19.18 -7.55 14.14
C GLU A 463 -20.31 -6.60 13.71
N SER A 464 -20.21 -5.31 14.05
CA SER A 464 -21.21 -4.30 13.66
C SER A 464 -20.63 -3.35 12.61
N ALA A 465 -20.90 -3.65 11.33
CA ALA A 465 -20.39 -2.88 10.21
C ALA A 465 -20.75 -1.36 10.30
N PRO A 466 -19.84 -0.45 9.90
CA PRO A 466 -18.43 -0.70 9.62
C PRO A 466 -17.68 -1.07 10.90
N PHE A 467 -17.03 -2.22 10.94
CA PHE A 467 -16.21 -2.67 12.08
C PHE A 467 -14.70 -2.59 11.79
N ILE A 468 -14.31 -2.38 10.53
CA ILE A 468 -13.00 -1.87 10.14
C ILE A 468 -13.23 -0.68 9.19
N TRP A 469 -12.68 0.48 9.51
CA TRP A 469 -12.72 1.64 8.64
C TRP A 469 -11.31 2.12 8.37
N VAL A 470 -10.85 2.00 7.12
CA VAL A 470 -9.52 2.45 6.71
C VAL A 470 -9.46 3.97 6.78
N VAL A 471 -8.45 4.51 7.46
CA VAL A 471 -8.10 5.92 7.39
C VAL A 471 -7.41 6.14 6.05
N ASP A 472 -8.03 6.97 5.22
CA ASP A 472 -7.56 7.26 3.88
C ASP A 472 -6.64 8.48 3.91
N SER A 473 -5.36 8.29 3.56
CA SER A 473 -4.38 9.36 3.51
C SER A 473 -4.68 10.41 2.42
N HIS A 474 -5.47 10.04 1.41
CA HIS A 474 -5.90 10.87 0.28
C HIS A 474 -7.43 10.87 0.15
N PRO A 475 -8.16 11.46 1.12
CA PRO A 475 -9.61 11.36 1.22
C PRO A 475 -10.38 12.15 0.13
N GLU A 476 -9.70 12.69 -0.89
CA GLU A 476 -10.33 13.22 -2.09
C GLU A 476 -11.00 12.13 -2.93
N ASN A 477 -11.89 12.54 -3.83
CA ASN A 477 -12.49 11.60 -4.77
C ASN A 477 -11.46 11.18 -5.83
N ILE A 478 -11.13 9.89 -5.88
CA ILE A 478 -10.29 9.35 -6.95
C ILE A 478 -11.09 9.41 -8.26
N THR A 479 -10.62 10.23 -9.17
CA THR A 479 -11.26 10.43 -10.48
C THR A 479 -10.76 9.36 -11.46
N LEU A 480 -11.32 8.16 -11.33
CA LEU A 480 -10.94 6.98 -12.10
C LEU A 480 -12.04 6.61 -13.09
N LYS A 481 -11.65 6.22 -14.31
CA LYS A 481 -12.57 5.61 -15.28
C LYS A 481 -12.96 4.23 -14.77
N ASP A 482 -14.25 3.95 -14.78
CA ASP A 482 -14.80 2.63 -14.50
C ASP A 482 -14.79 1.79 -15.78
N PHE A 483 -15.57 2.21 -16.78
CA PHE A 483 -15.63 1.58 -18.11
C PHE A 483 -16.05 2.58 -19.19
N THR A 484 -16.05 2.14 -20.45
CA THR A 484 -16.63 2.89 -21.58
C THR A 484 -17.97 2.27 -21.94
N ARG A 485 -19.03 3.07 -21.96
CA ARG A 485 -20.36 2.66 -22.40
C ARG A 485 -20.39 2.34 -23.90
N PRO A 486 -21.37 1.57 -24.38
CA PRO A 486 -21.52 1.26 -25.80
C PRO A 486 -21.66 2.48 -26.72
N ASP A 487 -22.13 3.60 -26.20
CA ASP A 487 -22.23 4.88 -26.93
C ASP A 487 -20.91 5.67 -26.98
N GLY A 488 -19.84 5.15 -26.38
CA GLY A 488 -18.52 5.77 -26.31
C GLY A 488 -18.31 6.70 -25.11
N THR A 489 -19.33 6.95 -24.29
CA THR A 489 -19.20 7.79 -23.09
C THR A 489 -18.46 7.08 -21.96
N THR A 490 -17.77 7.83 -21.11
CA THR A 490 -17.04 7.29 -19.96
C THR A 490 -17.93 7.17 -18.73
N ALA A 491 -17.96 6.00 -18.11
CA ALA A 491 -18.44 5.83 -16.74
C ALA A 491 -17.28 6.07 -15.77
N MET A 492 -17.53 6.83 -14.71
CA MET A 492 -16.53 7.10 -13.67
C MET A 492 -16.86 6.28 -12.44
N VAL A 493 -15.82 5.89 -11.71
CA VAL A 493 -15.93 5.20 -10.43
C VAL A 493 -16.76 6.05 -9.47
N THR A 494 -17.73 5.42 -8.80
CA THR A 494 -18.60 6.06 -7.81
C THR A 494 -17.86 6.25 -6.49
N LYS A 495 -18.40 7.13 -5.63
CA LYS A 495 -17.88 7.39 -4.28
C LYS A 495 -17.97 6.18 -3.33
N GLY A 496 -18.93 5.29 -3.58
CA GLY A 496 -19.10 4.06 -2.82
C GLY A 496 -18.08 2.97 -3.17
N ASP A 497 -17.41 3.08 -4.32
CA ASP A 497 -16.60 2.01 -4.89
C ASP A 497 -15.35 1.68 -4.06
N PRO A 498 -14.92 0.40 -3.99
CA PRO A 498 -13.68 0.03 -3.29
C PRO A 498 -12.42 0.72 -3.82
N ARG A 499 -12.42 1.17 -5.09
CA ARG A 499 -11.30 1.90 -5.70
C ARG A 499 -11.11 3.30 -5.10
N GLN A 500 -12.04 3.82 -4.30
CA GLN A 500 -11.87 5.10 -3.60
C GLN A 500 -10.88 5.05 -2.43
N ALA A 501 -10.26 3.89 -2.16
CA ALA A 501 -9.26 3.74 -1.10
C ALA A 501 -7.94 3.15 -1.61
N LEU A 502 -7.66 3.22 -2.93
CA LEU A 502 -6.44 2.64 -3.51
C LEU A 502 -5.17 3.36 -3.05
N ASP A 503 -5.27 4.64 -2.73
CA ASP A 503 -4.19 5.53 -2.31
C ASP A 503 -4.18 5.81 -0.81
N ALA A 504 -4.89 4.98 -0.03
CA ALA A 504 -5.11 5.19 1.41
C ALA A 504 -3.86 5.01 2.29
N LEU A 505 -2.78 4.44 1.76
CA LEU A 505 -1.59 4.13 2.57
C LEU A 505 -0.79 5.39 2.93
N PHE A 506 -0.17 5.34 4.10
CA PHE A 506 0.77 6.37 4.57
C PHE A 506 2.21 5.94 4.27
N HIS A 507 3.05 6.91 3.98
CA HIS A 507 4.43 6.73 3.55
C HIS A 507 5.41 7.53 4.41
N ALA A 508 6.66 7.06 4.51
CA ALA A 508 7.68 7.67 5.36
C ALA A 508 8.30 8.94 4.77
N GLY A 509 8.84 9.80 5.65
CA GLY A 509 9.73 10.89 5.25
C GLY A 509 9.18 12.29 5.51
N ASN A 510 9.28 13.16 4.50
CA ASN A 510 8.96 14.59 4.58
C ASN A 510 7.53 14.91 4.12
N GLY A 511 6.59 14.01 4.37
CA GLY A 511 5.20 14.12 3.93
C GLY A 511 4.35 15.15 4.68
N GLY A 512 3.15 15.40 4.15
CA GLY A 512 2.10 16.17 4.78
C GLY A 512 1.43 15.44 5.95
N THR A 513 0.54 16.17 6.63
CA THR A 513 -0.21 15.68 7.78
C THR A 513 -1.70 15.64 7.47
N LEU A 514 -2.30 14.46 7.47
CA LEU A 514 -3.75 14.31 7.44
C LEU A 514 -4.34 14.65 8.81
N VAL A 515 -5.45 15.39 8.84
CA VAL A 515 -6.19 15.68 10.08
C VAL A 515 -7.63 15.17 9.96
N SER A 516 -8.04 14.35 10.92
CA SER A 516 -9.41 13.80 10.97
C SER A 516 -10.46 14.90 10.89
N GLY A 517 -11.41 14.77 9.95
CA GLY A 517 -12.49 15.72 9.73
C GLY A 517 -12.11 16.98 8.95
N LYS A 518 -10.86 17.10 8.46
CA LYS A 518 -10.38 18.21 7.63
C LYS A 518 -9.83 17.68 6.31
N PHE A 519 -10.70 17.16 5.47
CA PHE A 519 -10.30 16.43 4.27
C PHE A 519 -10.12 17.34 3.05
N ASP A 520 -11.00 18.31 2.85
CA ASP A 520 -11.00 19.13 1.64
C ASP A 520 -9.80 20.09 1.57
N GLY A 521 -9.01 20.00 0.49
CA GLY A 521 -7.88 20.88 0.21
C GLY A 521 -6.68 20.71 1.16
N SER A 522 -6.70 19.70 2.03
CA SER A 522 -5.68 19.46 3.05
C SER A 522 -4.46 18.70 2.53
N ILE A 523 -4.70 17.71 1.68
CA ILE A 523 -3.72 16.86 1.02
C ILE A 523 -3.91 17.03 -0.49
N GLY A 524 -2.81 17.13 -1.22
CA GLY A 524 -2.83 17.14 -2.68
C GLY A 524 -2.59 15.72 -3.19
N LYS A 525 -3.12 15.41 -4.38
CA LYS A 525 -3.02 14.07 -4.99
C LYS A 525 -1.62 13.46 -5.14
N ASP A 526 -0.57 14.28 -5.12
CA ASP A 526 0.83 13.86 -5.28
C ASP A 526 1.63 14.06 -3.96
N THR A 527 0.94 14.42 -2.88
CA THR A 527 1.55 14.73 -1.58
C THR A 527 1.77 13.42 -0.82
N VAL A 528 3.03 13.05 -0.59
CA VAL A 528 3.36 12.01 0.40
C VAL A 528 2.73 12.38 1.74
N VAL A 529 2.02 11.46 2.41
CA VAL A 529 1.43 11.70 3.74
C VAL A 529 2.13 10.80 4.76
N SER A 530 2.79 11.42 5.74
CA SER A 530 3.60 10.72 6.73
C SER A 530 3.10 10.88 8.17
N GLU A 531 2.05 11.68 8.37
CA GLU A 531 1.48 11.96 9.69
C GLU A 531 -0.06 11.92 9.63
N TYR A 532 -0.70 11.40 10.68
CA TYR A 532 -2.15 11.47 10.88
C TYR A 532 -2.47 11.98 12.27
N ILE A 533 -3.34 12.99 12.37
CA ILE A 533 -3.81 13.55 13.64
C ILE A 533 -5.30 13.30 13.78
N ASP A 534 -5.69 12.67 14.90
CA ASP A 534 -7.06 12.63 15.37
C ASP A 534 -7.21 13.54 16.61
N PRO A 535 -7.69 14.79 16.43
CA PRO A 535 -7.83 15.74 17.52
C PRO A 535 -8.96 15.38 18.49
N TYR A 536 -9.90 14.51 18.10
CA TYR A 536 -11.00 14.09 18.96
C TYR A 536 -10.53 13.04 19.95
N ASN A 537 -9.77 12.05 19.47
CA ASN A 537 -9.21 10.99 20.30
C ASN A 537 -7.82 11.31 20.86
N LYS A 538 -7.30 12.51 20.62
CA LYS A 538 -6.00 12.98 21.12
C LYS A 538 -4.84 12.10 20.68
N LEU A 539 -4.86 11.61 19.45
CA LEU A 539 -3.83 10.73 18.90
C LEU A 539 -3.10 11.42 17.74
N HIS A 540 -1.78 11.21 17.68
CA HIS A 540 -0.94 11.59 16.55
C HIS A 540 -0.07 10.39 16.16
N PHE A 541 -0.17 9.98 14.90
CA PHE A 541 0.52 8.86 14.27
C PHE A 541 1.60 9.37 13.34
N TYR A 542 2.76 8.70 13.33
CA TYR A 542 3.93 9.08 12.56
C TYR A 542 4.47 7.87 11.78
N ILE A 543 4.72 8.07 10.48
CA ILE A 543 5.41 7.12 9.62
C ILE A 543 6.83 7.65 9.41
N LEU A 544 7.77 7.07 10.15
CA LEU A 544 9.08 7.66 10.38
C LEU A 544 10.12 7.19 9.37
N GLY A 545 10.11 5.91 9.01
CA GLY A 545 11.13 5.34 8.14
C GLY A 545 10.69 4.02 7.52
N LYS A 546 11.34 3.67 6.42
CA LYS A 546 11.11 2.47 5.62
C LYS A 546 12.41 1.71 5.45
N SER A 547 12.38 0.39 5.56
CA SER A 547 13.54 -0.46 5.24
C SER A 547 13.10 -1.83 4.72
N LYS A 548 14.02 -2.59 4.14
CA LYS A 548 13.83 -4.01 3.86
C LYS A 548 14.93 -4.80 4.57
N ASP A 549 14.57 -5.95 5.12
CA ASP A 549 15.56 -6.87 5.70
C ASP A 549 16.37 -7.59 4.61
N ALA A 550 17.27 -8.50 5.02
CA ALA A 550 18.13 -9.24 4.11
C ALA A 550 17.36 -10.20 3.18
N ASP A 551 16.17 -10.67 3.58
CA ASP A 551 15.31 -11.52 2.76
C ASP A 551 14.43 -10.71 1.81
N GLY A 552 14.33 -9.39 2.04
CA GLY A 552 13.51 -8.46 1.27
C GLY A 552 12.16 -8.13 1.89
N ALA A 553 11.91 -8.56 3.13
CA ALA A 553 10.68 -8.22 3.86
C ALA A 553 10.66 -6.73 4.19
N LEU A 554 9.54 -6.06 3.93
CA LEU A 554 9.36 -4.64 4.23
C LEU A 554 9.07 -4.38 5.70
N HIS A 555 9.75 -3.36 6.22
CA HIS A 555 9.59 -2.83 7.56
C HIS A 555 9.30 -1.34 7.53
N TYR A 556 8.41 -0.89 8.42
CA TYR A 556 8.22 0.52 8.72
C TYR A 556 8.48 0.81 10.19
N GLN A 557 9.28 1.84 10.44
CA GLN A 557 9.34 2.47 11.74
C GLN A 557 8.16 3.44 11.87
N VAL A 558 7.33 3.22 12.89
CA VAL A 558 6.19 4.08 13.20
C VAL A 558 6.24 4.54 14.65
N ALA A 559 5.52 5.63 14.93
CA ALA A 559 5.27 6.04 16.30
C ALA A 559 3.83 6.52 16.48
N VAL A 560 3.35 6.44 17.71
CA VAL A 560 2.07 7.01 18.13
C VAL A 560 2.24 7.70 19.47
N ARG A 561 1.58 8.85 19.65
CA ARG A 561 1.49 9.52 20.94
C ARG A 561 0.08 10.00 21.23
N ASN A 562 -0.19 10.18 22.51
CA ASN A 562 -1.31 11.00 22.94
C ASN A 562 -0.92 12.49 22.85
N THR A 563 -1.82 13.38 22.42
CA THR A 563 -1.53 14.81 22.25
C THR A 563 -1.68 15.65 23.51
N ASP A 564 -2.29 15.09 24.56
CA ASP A 564 -2.52 15.75 25.86
C ASP A 564 -1.49 15.32 26.92
N GLY A 565 -0.50 14.51 26.56
CA GLY A 565 0.53 14.01 27.47
C GLY A 565 1.81 13.58 26.77
N ALA A 566 2.92 13.61 27.51
CA ALA A 566 4.26 13.36 27.01
C ALA A 566 5.06 12.38 27.89
N GLY A 567 4.45 11.86 28.96
CA GLY A 567 5.15 11.16 30.03
C GLY A 567 6.17 12.01 30.80
N ALA A 568 6.72 11.43 31.87
CA ALA A 568 7.47 12.16 32.91
C ALA A 568 8.97 12.37 32.61
N TYR A 569 9.44 12.08 31.40
CA TYR A 569 10.86 12.15 31.06
C TYR A 569 11.33 13.58 30.74
N LYS A 570 12.54 13.93 31.15
CA LYS A 570 13.15 15.19 30.73
C LYS A 570 13.49 15.16 29.24
N ARG A 571 12.99 16.13 28.48
CA ARG A 571 13.33 16.32 27.06
C ARG A 571 14.52 17.25 26.89
N GLY A 572 15.23 17.09 25.79
CA GLY A 572 16.33 17.96 25.42
C GLY A 572 16.76 17.68 23.99
N VAL A 573 17.04 18.75 23.24
CA VAL A 573 17.57 18.67 21.88
C VAL A 573 18.79 19.57 21.77
N ASN A 574 19.78 19.13 21.01
CA ASN A 574 20.88 19.98 20.57
C ASN A 574 21.06 19.82 19.06
N VAL A 575 21.47 20.90 18.41
CA VAL A 575 21.79 20.91 16.97
C VAL A 575 23.20 21.45 16.80
N SER A 576 23.96 20.87 15.87
CA SER A 576 25.22 21.44 15.42
C SER A 576 25.34 21.31 13.90
N ALA A 577 25.91 22.33 13.26
CA ALA A 577 26.25 22.25 11.84
C ALA A 577 27.43 21.28 11.63
N SER A 578 27.35 20.47 10.58
CA SER A 578 28.32 19.44 10.22
C SER A 578 28.96 19.78 8.86
N THR A 579 29.24 18.77 8.05
CA THR A 579 29.82 18.90 6.71
C THR A 579 28.92 19.65 5.74
N VAL A 580 29.55 20.33 4.79
CA VAL A 580 28.87 21.03 3.70
C VAL A 580 29.41 20.47 2.38
N GLN A 581 28.51 20.22 1.44
CA GLN A 581 28.80 19.89 0.05
C GLN A 581 28.28 21.05 -0.81
N PRO A 582 29.14 22.03 -1.12
CA PRO A 582 28.71 23.20 -1.89
C PRO A 582 28.34 22.84 -3.33
N ALA A 583 27.57 23.71 -3.96
CA ALA A 583 27.17 23.56 -5.35
C ALA A 583 27.34 24.87 -6.13
N VAL A 584 27.55 24.74 -7.44
CA VAL A 584 27.46 25.86 -8.36
C VAL A 584 26.01 26.30 -8.56
N GLU A 585 25.80 27.46 -9.18
CA GLU A 585 24.46 27.94 -9.48
C GLU A 585 23.66 26.96 -10.37
N GLY A 586 22.37 26.82 -10.08
CA GLY A 586 21.49 25.87 -10.76
C GLY A 586 21.57 24.43 -10.24
N LYS A 587 22.61 24.07 -9.48
CA LYS A 587 22.77 22.77 -8.82
C LYS A 587 22.29 22.82 -7.36
N VAL A 588 22.27 21.65 -6.71
CA VAL A 588 21.82 21.47 -5.33
C VAL A 588 23.02 21.21 -4.41
N ALA A 589 23.17 22.07 -3.41
CA ALA A 589 24.12 21.90 -2.32
C ALA A 589 23.49 21.06 -1.19
N VAL A 590 24.34 20.40 -0.40
CA VAL A 590 23.91 19.60 0.76
C VAL A 590 24.57 20.12 2.02
N TYR A 591 23.77 20.51 3.00
CA TYR A 591 24.21 20.98 4.31
C TYR A 591 23.78 19.98 5.37
N HIS A 592 24.74 19.44 6.13
CA HIS A 592 24.45 18.46 7.16
C HIS A 592 24.30 19.11 8.53
N PHE A 593 23.28 18.72 9.28
CA PHE A 593 23.06 19.11 10.67
C PHE A 593 22.95 17.87 11.54
N ASN A 594 23.73 17.84 12.62
CA ASN A 594 23.67 16.80 13.63
C ASN A 594 22.60 17.17 14.66
N VAL A 595 21.56 16.35 14.77
CA VAL A 595 20.49 16.47 15.77
C VAL A 595 20.70 15.45 16.87
N THR A 596 20.98 15.92 18.08
CA THR A 596 21.23 15.07 19.25
C THR A 596 20.07 15.16 20.23
N ASN A 597 19.52 14.01 20.64
CA ASN A 597 18.62 13.94 21.78
C ASN A 597 19.45 13.98 23.07
N THR A 598 19.30 15.06 23.84
CA THR A 598 19.99 15.26 25.13
C THR A 598 19.09 14.97 26.34
N GLY A 599 17.86 14.49 26.09
CA GLY A 599 16.92 14.04 27.10
C GLY A 599 17.18 12.62 27.60
N GLU A 600 16.22 12.11 28.38
CA GLU A 600 16.33 10.84 29.12
C GLU A 600 15.63 9.66 28.44
N ALA A 601 14.81 9.91 27.42
CA ALA A 601 14.06 8.90 26.69
C ALA A 601 14.08 9.17 25.19
N LYS A 602 13.75 8.14 24.39
CA LYS A 602 13.58 8.28 22.94
C LYS A 602 12.51 9.33 22.66
N ASP A 603 12.81 10.24 21.73
CA ASP A 603 11.93 11.38 21.45
C ASP A 603 11.64 11.52 19.96
N LEU A 604 10.50 12.15 19.68
CA LEU A 604 10.11 12.59 18.35
C LEU A 604 10.58 14.04 18.20
N ILE A 605 11.52 14.29 17.28
CA ILE A 605 12.10 15.61 17.06
C ILE A 605 11.67 16.10 15.68
N ARG A 606 10.82 17.14 15.65
CA ARG A 606 10.43 17.82 14.42
C ARG A 606 11.58 18.68 13.93
N VAL A 607 11.91 18.55 12.65
CA VAL A 607 12.95 19.33 11.99
C VAL A 607 12.34 20.21 10.89
N ASN A 608 12.91 21.40 10.71
CA ASN A 608 12.51 22.34 9.68
C ASN A 608 13.76 23.07 9.16
N ALA A 609 13.81 23.34 7.86
CA ALA A 609 14.88 24.10 7.23
C ALA A 609 14.31 25.16 6.26
N SER A 610 14.88 26.36 6.28
CA SER A 610 14.51 27.43 5.34
C SER A 610 15.68 28.36 5.03
N ALA A 611 15.69 28.94 3.83
CA ALA A 611 16.71 29.89 3.39
C ALA A 611 16.11 31.19 2.81
N GLY A 612 14.83 31.47 3.13
CA GLY A 612 14.05 32.55 2.54
C GLY A 612 13.25 32.11 1.31
N ALA A 613 12.27 32.92 0.91
CA ALA A 613 11.28 32.56 -0.12
C ALA A 613 11.86 32.29 -1.52
N ASP A 614 13.03 32.87 -1.83
CA ASP A 614 13.69 32.72 -3.13
C ASP A 614 14.53 31.42 -3.24
N TRP A 615 14.61 30.63 -2.18
CA TRP A 615 15.43 29.42 -2.11
C TRP A 615 14.55 28.19 -1.97
N THR A 616 14.82 27.18 -2.80
CA THR A 616 14.20 25.86 -2.63
C THR A 616 15.03 25.04 -1.66
N VAL A 617 14.42 24.65 -0.54
CA VAL A 617 15.02 23.83 0.51
C VAL A 617 14.19 22.57 0.69
N GLN A 618 14.84 21.43 0.85
CA GLN A 618 14.19 20.14 1.08
C GLN A 618 14.93 19.36 2.18
N LEU A 619 14.14 18.63 2.97
CA LEU A 619 14.59 17.65 3.97
C LEU A 619 14.12 16.26 3.53
N ASP A 620 14.79 15.21 3.99
CA ASP A 620 14.32 13.83 3.77
C ASP A 620 13.21 13.43 4.76
N HIS A 621 13.18 14.05 5.96
CA HIS A 621 12.21 13.78 7.02
C HIS A 621 11.71 15.08 7.67
N ASN A 622 10.45 15.08 8.09
CA ASN A 622 9.88 16.15 8.92
C ASN A 622 10.01 15.86 10.42
N VAL A 623 10.04 14.57 10.80
CA VAL A 623 10.13 14.12 12.19
C VAL A 623 11.14 12.98 12.30
N LEU A 624 12.01 13.06 13.30
CA LEU A 624 13.05 12.07 13.60
C LEU A 624 12.70 11.35 14.89
N ALA A 625 12.95 10.04 14.95
CA ALA A 625 12.95 9.28 16.21
C ALA A 625 14.38 9.10 16.70
N VAL A 626 14.74 9.76 17.80
CA VAL A 626 16.14 9.81 18.27
C VAL A 626 16.24 9.24 19.67
N GLU A 627 17.04 8.18 19.83
CA GLU A 627 17.37 7.57 21.13
C GLU A 627 18.13 8.55 22.04
N PRO A 628 17.99 8.45 23.37
CA PRO A 628 18.66 9.36 24.30
C PRO A 628 20.19 9.27 24.16
N GLY A 629 20.85 10.42 24.09
CA GLY A 629 22.30 10.53 23.88
C GLY A 629 22.77 10.18 22.47
N LYS A 630 21.87 9.82 21.54
CA LYS A 630 22.23 9.56 20.14
C LYS A 630 22.06 10.82 19.29
N THR A 631 22.80 10.81 18.18
CA THR A 631 22.83 11.87 17.17
C THR A 631 22.41 11.28 15.84
N VAL A 632 21.53 11.99 15.13
CA VAL A 632 21.16 11.71 13.73
C VAL A 632 21.72 12.81 12.86
N ASP A 633 22.39 12.43 11.76
CA ASP A 633 22.84 13.34 10.72
C ASP A 633 21.69 13.61 9.75
N VAL A 634 21.37 14.89 9.55
CA VAL A 634 20.23 15.35 8.74
C VAL A 634 20.75 16.13 7.54
N PRO A 635 20.64 15.60 6.31
CA PRO A 635 20.96 16.36 5.11
C PRO A 635 19.86 17.38 4.80
N VAL A 636 20.28 18.59 4.47
CA VAL A 636 19.44 19.69 4.01
C VAL A 636 19.85 20.04 2.58
N TYR A 637 18.96 19.78 1.64
CA TYR A 637 19.20 20.02 0.22
C TYR A 637 18.76 21.43 -0.14
N VAL A 638 19.64 22.18 -0.80
CA VAL A 638 19.40 23.60 -1.13
C VAL A 638 19.72 23.84 -2.59
N LYS A 639 18.71 24.25 -3.38
CA LYS A 639 18.92 24.59 -4.79
C LYS A 639 19.53 25.99 -4.87
N ILE A 640 20.72 26.09 -5.45
CA ILE A 640 21.40 27.37 -5.61
C ILE A 640 20.73 28.13 -6.77
N PRO A 641 20.08 29.28 -6.52
CA PRO A 641 19.42 30.07 -7.55
C PRO A 641 20.46 30.72 -8.48
N LYS A 642 20.12 30.81 -9.76
CA LYS A 642 20.97 31.50 -10.75
C LYS A 642 20.94 33.02 -10.55
N GLY A 643 22.08 33.67 -10.72
CA GLY A 643 22.18 35.13 -10.74
C GLY A 643 21.94 35.84 -9.38
N LYS A 644 21.92 35.13 -8.25
CA LYS A 644 21.93 35.77 -6.93
C LYS A 644 23.34 36.25 -6.59
N THR A 645 23.44 37.43 -5.99
CA THR A 645 24.72 38.05 -5.62
C THR A 645 24.95 38.13 -4.11
N ALA A 646 23.87 38.18 -3.31
CA ALA A 646 23.93 38.21 -1.86
C ALA A 646 23.84 36.80 -1.24
N PRO A 647 24.62 36.51 -0.17
CA PRO A 647 24.49 35.26 0.56
C PRO A 647 23.12 35.16 1.26
N ALA A 648 22.73 33.96 1.65
CA ALA A 648 21.53 33.72 2.44
C ALA A 648 21.85 32.93 3.72
N ASN A 649 21.00 33.05 4.73
CA ASN A 649 21.11 32.24 5.95
C ASN A 649 20.22 31.02 5.80
N LEU A 650 20.81 29.84 5.79
CA LEU A 650 20.09 28.58 5.97
C LEU A 650 19.80 28.41 7.46
N THR A 651 18.53 28.46 7.84
CA THR A 651 18.08 28.27 9.21
C THR A 651 17.55 26.84 9.34
N PHE A 652 18.06 26.10 10.32
CA PHE A 652 17.61 24.75 10.66
C PHE A 652 17.14 24.73 12.11
N THR A 653 15.92 24.27 12.35
CA THR A 653 15.33 24.19 13.68
C THR A 653 14.97 22.74 13.99
N ALA A 654 15.34 22.28 15.18
CA ALA A 654 14.91 21.00 15.73
C ALA A 654 14.16 21.23 17.03
N THR A 655 12.97 20.63 17.16
CA THR A 655 12.07 20.82 18.31
C THR A 655 11.51 19.49 18.76
N SER A 656 11.51 19.22 20.07
CA SER A 656 10.80 18.06 20.62
C SER A 656 9.28 18.19 20.40
N GLU A 657 8.65 17.16 19.84
CA GLU A 657 7.19 17.07 19.70
C GLU A 657 6.47 16.96 21.05
N THR A 658 7.20 16.58 22.10
CA THR A 658 6.65 16.31 23.43
C THR A 658 7.00 17.38 24.46
N ASP A 659 7.96 18.26 24.17
CA ASP A 659 8.20 19.50 24.90
C ASP A 659 8.67 20.61 23.93
N ALA A 660 7.72 21.42 23.47
CA ALA A 660 7.99 22.50 22.51
C ALA A 660 8.98 23.57 23.04
N LYS A 661 9.28 23.61 24.34
CA LYS A 661 10.32 24.49 24.90
C LYS A 661 11.73 23.99 24.60
N GLN A 662 11.89 22.70 24.33
CA GLN A 662 13.15 22.13 23.84
C GLN A 662 13.19 22.34 22.32
N SER A 663 13.63 23.53 21.93
CA SER A 663 13.82 23.91 20.55
C SER A 663 15.19 24.55 20.39
N VAL A 664 15.96 24.07 19.42
CA VAL A 664 17.27 24.63 19.08
C VAL A 664 17.26 24.99 17.61
N THR A 665 17.73 26.21 17.33
CA THR A 665 17.93 26.70 15.96
C THR A 665 19.42 26.88 15.72
N GLU A 666 19.89 26.30 14.63
CA GLU A 666 21.23 26.48 14.11
C GLU A 666 21.14 27.16 12.73
N THR A 667 22.14 27.97 12.41
CA THR A 667 22.17 28.68 11.13
C THR A 667 23.40 28.28 10.34
N ASN A 668 23.38 28.28 9.02
CA ASN A 668 24.58 28.21 8.20
C ASN A 668 24.49 29.26 7.09
N VAL A 669 25.62 29.59 6.48
CA VAL A 669 25.69 30.61 5.44
C VAL A 669 25.75 29.94 4.07
N LEU A 670 24.81 30.32 3.21
CA LEU A 670 24.77 29.94 1.80
C LEU A 670 25.55 30.99 0.99
N PRO A 671 26.63 30.62 0.29
CA PRO A 671 27.27 31.54 -0.64
C PRO A 671 26.32 31.83 -1.80
N SER A 672 26.41 33.05 -2.34
CA SER A 672 25.70 33.41 -3.58
C SER A 672 26.32 32.80 -4.83
N SER A 673 27.62 32.50 -4.78
CA SER A 673 28.38 31.84 -5.84
C SER A 673 29.68 31.26 -5.27
N LEU A 674 30.24 30.25 -5.95
CA LEU A 674 31.59 29.75 -5.68
C LEU A 674 32.64 30.66 -6.32
N SER A 675 32.73 31.88 -5.83
CA SER A 675 33.68 32.91 -6.29
C SER A 675 34.36 33.61 -5.12
N ALA A 676 35.46 34.33 -5.35
CA ALA A 676 36.13 35.09 -4.31
C ALA A 676 35.19 36.14 -3.67
N THR A 677 34.30 36.74 -4.45
CA THR A 677 33.26 37.64 -3.93
C THR A 677 32.24 36.90 -3.06
N GLY A 678 31.74 35.75 -3.50
CA GLY A 678 30.82 34.91 -2.72
C GLY A 678 31.41 34.47 -1.38
N LEU A 679 32.65 33.97 -1.39
CA LEU A 679 33.40 33.58 -0.19
C LEU A 679 33.69 34.78 0.73
N SER A 680 33.96 35.97 0.19
CA SER A 680 34.12 37.18 0.99
C SER A 680 32.85 37.52 1.76
N PHE A 681 31.67 37.36 1.14
CA PHE A 681 30.41 37.57 1.84
C PHE A 681 30.15 36.52 2.92
N VAL A 682 30.55 35.26 2.70
CA VAL A 682 30.49 34.22 3.73
C VAL A 682 31.35 34.59 4.94
N ILE A 683 32.57 35.09 4.72
CA ILE A 683 33.43 35.59 5.81
C ILE A 683 32.76 36.74 6.55
N ASP A 684 32.17 37.72 5.83
CA ASP A 684 31.47 38.84 6.45
C ASP A 684 30.30 38.39 7.34
N SER A 685 29.53 37.40 6.89
CA SER A 685 28.44 36.82 7.69
C SER A 685 28.95 36.12 8.95
N PHE A 686 30.03 35.35 8.83
CA PHE A 686 30.63 34.67 9.99
C PHE A 686 31.31 35.65 10.97
N ASP A 687 31.93 36.72 10.48
CA ASP A 687 32.54 37.77 11.31
C ASP A 687 31.49 38.54 12.11
N LYS A 688 30.36 38.88 11.48
CA LYS A 688 29.19 39.45 12.18
C LYS A 688 28.63 38.52 13.25
N ALA A 689 28.74 37.21 13.05
CA ALA A 689 28.34 36.19 14.03
C ALA A 689 29.41 35.91 15.11
N GLY A 690 30.53 36.66 15.12
CA GLY A 690 31.60 36.50 16.10
C GLY A 690 32.46 35.24 15.91
N ALA A 691 32.46 34.65 14.71
CA ALA A 691 33.18 33.41 14.43
C ALA A 691 34.71 33.59 14.31
N PHE A 692 35.22 34.82 14.32
CA PHE A 692 36.64 35.14 14.16
C PHE A 692 37.18 35.95 15.34
N LYS A 693 38.46 35.72 15.66
CA LYS A 693 39.22 36.66 16.49
C LYS A 693 39.58 37.91 15.69
N ALA A 694 39.80 39.02 16.39
CA ALA A 694 40.11 40.31 15.78
C ALA A 694 41.24 40.20 14.73
N GLY A 695 40.98 40.73 13.53
CA GLY A 695 41.92 40.74 12.40
C GLY A 695 41.93 39.49 11.52
N ALA A 696 41.44 38.33 11.99
CA ALA A 696 41.47 37.09 11.21
C ALA A 696 40.56 37.14 9.96
N ALA A 697 39.33 37.64 10.12
CA ALA A 697 38.40 37.82 8.99
C ALA A 697 38.96 38.78 7.93
N GLN A 698 39.55 39.91 8.36
CA GLN A 698 40.12 40.91 7.45
C GLN A 698 41.30 40.34 6.64
N ALA A 699 42.17 39.53 7.26
CA ALA A 699 43.27 38.87 6.57
C ALA A 699 42.79 37.93 5.47
N LEU A 700 41.76 37.11 5.76
CA LEU A 700 41.14 36.23 4.77
C LEU A 700 40.52 37.02 3.61
N LYS A 701 39.81 38.12 3.90
CA LYS A 701 39.21 38.97 2.87
C LYS A 701 40.24 39.64 1.96
N ILE A 702 41.38 40.09 2.51
CA ILE A 702 42.47 40.67 1.71
C ILE A 702 43.01 39.63 0.73
N HIS A 703 43.16 38.37 1.16
CA HIS A 703 43.59 37.29 0.27
C HIS A 703 42.59 37.06 -0.87
N LEU A 704 41.28 36.99 -0.56
CA LEU A 704 40.24 36.84 -1.58
C LEU A 704 40.15 38.03 -2.54
N ALA A 705 40.44 39.25 -2.09
CA ALA A 705 40.51 40.41 -2.99
C ALA A 705 41.59 40.26 -4.08
N GLY A 706 42.70 39.58 -3.75
CA GLY A 706 43.72 39.20 -4.72
C GLY A 706 43.23 38.12 -5.70
N VAL A 707 42.54 37.09 -5.19
CA VAL A 707 41.92 36.03 -6.01
C VAL A 707 40.93 36.61 -7.02
N ALA A 708 40.09 37.57 -6.59
CA ALA A 708 39.09 38.20 -7.45
C ALA A 708 39.69 38.88 -8.70
N GLN A 709 40.95 39.34 -8.65
CA GLN A 709 41.63 39.89 -9.84
C GLN A 709 42.03 38.78 -10.83
N PHE A 710 42.37 37.59 -10.34
CA PHE A 710 42.66 36.44 -11.18
C PHE A 710 41.38 35.84 -11.79
N GLU A 711 40.26 35.84 -11.07
CA GLU A 711 38.95 35.46 -11.63
C GLU A 711 38.56 36.38 -12.80
N LYS A 712 38.67 37.70 -12.63
CA LYS A 712 38.36 38.70 -13.68
C LYS A 712 39.19 38.54 -14.95
N THR A 713 40.43 38.05 -14.81
CA THR A 713 41.35 37.85 -15.93
C THR A 713 41.31 36.42 -16.48
N GLY A 714 40.40 35.56 -15.97
CA GLY A 714 40.26 34.17 -16.41
C GLY A 714 41.49 33.30 -16.13
N SER A 715 42.35 33.68 -15.18
CA SER A 715 43.62 32.99 -14.91
C SER A 715 43.43 31.77 -14.00
N ALA A 716 42.86 30.69 -14.53
CA ALA A 716 42.53 29.46 -13.79
C ALA A 716 43.67 28.94 -12.88
N ASP A 717 44.86 28.72 -13.43
CA ASP A 717 46.04 28.25 -12.66
C ASP A 717 46.38 29.15 -11.47
N LYS A 718 46.20 30.47 -11.63
CA LYS A 718 46.48 31.43 -10.56
C LYS A 718 45.38 31.39 -9.50
N VAL A 719 44.12 31.24 -9.90
CA VAL A 719 43.00 31.07 -8.97
C VAL A 719 43.22 29.80 -8.13
N VAL A 720 43.46 28.65 -8.77
CA VAL A 720 43.71 27.37 -8.09
C VAL A 720 44.91 27.48 -7.13
N LYS A 721 46.02 28.08 -7.58
CA LYS A 721 47.20 28.28 -6.73
C LYS A 721 46.91 29.15 -5.50
N GLN A 722 46.23 30.27 -5.69
CA GLN A 722 45.91 31.19 -4.59
C GLN A 722 44.87 30.59 -3.62
N MET A 723 43.90 29.84 -4.12
CA MET A 723 42.92 29.15 -3.27
C MET A 723 43.55 28.02 -2.46
N ASN A 724 44.56 27.31 -2.99
CA ASN A 724 45.37 26.39 -2.19
C ASN A 724 46.16 27.11 -1.09
N GLY A 725 46.71 28.29 -1.37
CA GLY A 725 47.32 29.15 -0.34
C GLY A 725 46.30 29.60 0.73
N PHE A 726 45.07 29.91 0.30
CA PHE A 726 43.98 30.29 1.21
C PHE A 726 43.59 29.13 2.16
N LYS A 727 43.62 27.88 1.69
CA LYS A 727 43.41 26.69 2.55
C LYS A 727 44.42 26.63 3.69
N VAL A 728 45.70 26.84 3.39
CA VAL A 728 46.76 26.87 4.40
C VAL A 728 46.49 27.96 5.45
N LEU A 729 46.02 29.13 5.01
CA LEU A 729 45.65 30.22 5.91
C LEU A 729 44.44 29.87 6.80
N LEU A 730 43.44 29.17 6.25
CA LEU A 730 42.32 28.64 7.04
C LEU A 730 42.79 27.63 8.09
N ASP A 731 43.69 26.70 7.72
CA ASP A 731 44.23 25.68 8.62
C ASP A 731 45.03 26.33 9.77
N GLN A 732 45.82 27.36 9.48
CA GLN A 732 46.53 28.15 10.49
C GLN A 732 45.56 28.84 11.45
N ASN A 733 44.50 29.46 10.93
CA ASN A 733 43.47 30.08 11.77
C ASN A 733 42.74 29.06 12.65
N LYS A 734 42.47 27.85 12.13
CA LYS A 734 41.88 26.76 12.94
C LYS A 734 42.82 26.33 14.05
N ASN A 735 44.09 26.04 13.73
CA ASN A 735 45.09 25.58 14.68
C ASN A 735 45.39 26.60 15.79
N THR A 736 45.16 27.88 15.55
CA THR A 736 45.33 28.98 16.52
C THR A 736 44.02 29.38 17.22
N ASN A 737 42.93 28.63 17.00
CA ASN A 737 41.58 28.95 17.48
C ASN A 737 41.16 30.39 17.11
N ALA A 738 41.58 30.90 15.96
CA ALA A 738 41.25 32.23 15.44
C ALA A 738 39.96 32.25 14.61
N ILE A 739 39.43 31.08 14.28
CA ILE A 739 38.17 30.84 13.57
C ILE A 739 37.40 29.73 14.29
N SER A 740 36.07 29.82 14.32
CA SER A 740 35.23 28.74 14.84
C SER A 740 35.27 27.51 13.92
N GLU A 741 35.04 26.32 14.49
CA GLU A 741 35.03 25.08 13.72
C GLU A 741 34.00 25.09 12.58
N LYS A 742 32.80 25.62 12.85
CA LYS A 742 31.73 25.83 11.86
C LYS A 742 32.17 26.71 10.69
N ALA A 743 32.75 27.89 10.97
CA ALA A 743 33.19 28.80 9.93
C ALA A 743 34.35 28.21 9.11
N TYR A 744 35.28 27.52 9.78
CA TYR A 744 36.35 26.78 9.10
C TYR A 744 35.80 25.71 8.18
N ASN A 745 34.94 24.81 8.67
CA ASN A 745 34.41 23.69 7.88
C ASN A 745 33.64 24.20 6.66
N SER A 746 32.80 25.24 6.84
CA SER A 746 32.06 25.87 5.75
C SER A 746 32.99 26.51 4.72
N LEU A 747 33.94 27.36 5.14
CA LEU A 747 34.87 28.01 4.21
C LEU A 747 35.76 27.00 3.49
N LYS A 748 36.26 25.99 4.21
CA LYS A 748 37.13 24.97 3.65
C LYS A 748 36.43 24.18 2.53
N ALA A 749 35.17 23.77 2.75
CA ALA A 749 34.37 23.10 1.74
C ALA A 749 34.12 23.98 0.51
N ASN A 750 33.74 25.25 0.71
CA ASN A 750 33.53 26.21 -0.37
C ASN A 750 34.80 26.47 -1.19
N VAL A 751 35.96 26.52 -0.54
CA VAL A 751 37.25 26.68 -1.22
C VAL A 751 37.60 25.45 -2.04
N ASP A 752 37.39 24.25 -1.51
CA ASP A 752 37.64 23.01 -2.24
C ASP A 752 36.73 22.90 -3.48
N ALA A 753 35.44 23.24 -3.33
CA ALA A 753 34.49 23.29 -4.45
C ALA A 753 34.87 24.37 -5.48
N MET A 754 35.29 25.56 -5.03
CA MET A 754 35.77 26.62 -5.94
C MET A 754 37.02 26.17 -6.70
N ILE A 755 37.95 25.45 -6.08
CA ILE A 755 39.11 24.90 -6.78
C ILE A 755 38.66 23.95 -7.90
N GLN A 756 37.69 23.07 -7.64
CA GLN A 756 37.16 22.15 -8.65
C GLN A 756 36.55 22.88 -9.85
N VAL A 757 35.86 24.00 -9.64
CA VAL A 757 35.28 24.83 -10.73
C VAL A 757 36.36 25.39 -11.67
N TRP A 758 37.55 25.68 -11.15
CA TRP A 758 38.65 26.29 -11.90
C TRP A 758 39.69 25.27 -12.41
N GLN A 759 39.48 23.97 -12.16
CA GLN A 759 40.29 22.86 -12.66
C GLN A 759 39.64 22.27 -13.92
#